data_AF-A0A1G5E6W4-F1
#
_entry.id   AF-A0A1G5E6W4-F1
#
_cell.length_a   1.000
_cell.length_b   1.000
_cell.length_c   1.000
_cell.angle_alpha   90.00
_cell.angle_beta   90.00
_cell.angle_gamma   90.00
#
_symmetry.space_group_name_H-M   'P 1'
#
loop_
_entity.id
_entity.type
_entity.pdbx_description
1 polymer ?
#
loop_
_entity_poly.entity_id
_entity_poly.type
_entity_poly.pdbx_seq_one_letter_code
_entity_poly.pdbx_strand_id
1 'polypeptide(L)'
;MDIVLKIKEELKVEKWQVEAAIKLIDEGNTIPFISRYRKEVTGSLNDEQLRNLDERLKYLRGLEERREQVLASIEEQGKMTDELKAKIVAAETMVAIEDLYLPYRPKRKTRASIAREKGLEGLSEIILAQEITGSLEDAAKAFVDAEKGVNDENEAISGAMDIIAEDISDNADYRKYIREATMENGILVGRAKDEKAQSVYEMYYNYDEPVKKVLGHRVLALNRGEAEKFLVVKIQAPEEDILRYLNTKIITKDNPVTTPVIEEITRDAYERLIAPAIERDIRNELTENAEDGAITVFGKNLTQLLMAPPIVGKTVLGWDPAFRTGCKLAIVDATGKVLDTKVIYPTAPQNKVEEAKADLKKLIDKYNVDLISVGNGTASRESEQVIVELIKELDRPVQYVIVNEAGASVYSASKLATEEFPQFDVGQRSAASIARRLQDPLAELVKIDPKSIGVGQYQHDMNQKKLGETLEGVVEDCVNKVGVDLNTASAPLLQYISGISKAIAKNIVDYREENGKFKSRAELLKVPKLGPKAYEQCAGFLRIADGENPLDATSVHPESYDATLKLMDKLGITFDDVRAAQKNAAKAVLEKPAARPENKPAPKKKPKQVVIKNTNTAMGAALAAALAGSNLAVVEDDPKSKNSGAKGGSANVGSEAGKNGGKGAGAFGDGNGVNGAGSDTGAQGNFSGSLSHKISESDKKKLAEELGVGEITLTDILSELEKPSRDPRENMPAPILRSDVLDMKDLKPGMVLKGTVRNVIDFGCFVDIGVHQDGLVHISHITDRFIKHPLEAVSVGDIVDVQVLDVEVDKKRISLSMKIRDAAQVAAEAEAQRAARGAQNAAKAAQAKAKDEEAKATKKAAKAASPVKRTVTKKATVAKAEGAKKATVTKTEGSKTATSSATVSSSADGAAPVKKFKKKGIVIFKGNAND
;
A
#
# COMPACT_ATOMS: atom_id res chain seq x y z
N MET A 1 32.39 12.86 3.11
CA MET A 1 31.55 13.12 1.91
C MET A 1 30.75 14.40 2.14
N ASP A 2 30.41 15.16 1.10
CA ASP A 2 29.45 16.25 1.23
C ASP A 2 28.03 15.68 1.18
N ILE A 3 27.41 15.49 2.35
CA ILE A 3 26.06 14.94 2.50
C ILE A 3 25.03 15.77 1.73
N VAL A 4 25.17 17.10 1.75
CA VAL A 4 24.22 18.03 1.12
C VAL A 4 24.23 17.84 -0.40
N LEU A 5 25.42 17.75 -1.00
CA LEU A 5 25.55 17.52 -2.45
C LEU A 5 24.98 16.16 -2.86
N LYS A 6 25.19 15.10 -2.07
CA LYS A 6 24.66 13.77 -2.38
C LYS A 6 23.12 13.76 -2.37
N ILE A 7 22.52 14.34 -1.34
CA ILE A 7 21.04 14.46 -1.24
C ILE A 7 20.49 15.31 -2.40
N LYS A 8 21.17 16.41 -2.75
CA LYS A 8 20.82 17.26 -3.88
C LYS A 8 20.73 16.46 -5.19
N GLU A 9 21.75 15.67 -5.49
CA GLU A 9 21.84 14.87 -6.72
C GLU A 9 20.77 13.77 -6.78
N GLU A 10 20.53 13.09 -5.66
CA GLU A 10 19.57 11.98 -5.58
C GLU A 10 18.12 12.44 -5.63
N LEU A 11 17.77 13.49 -4.88
CA LEU A 11 16.40 14.01 -4.81
C LEU A 11 16.09 15.05 -5.89
N LYS A 12 17.09 15.46 -6.68
CA LYS A 12 16.96 16.45 -7.76
C LYS A 12 16.35 17.77 -7.26
N VAL A 13 16.83 18.23 -6.12
CA VAL A 13 16.46 19.51 -5.47
C VAL A 13 17.66 20.46 -5.48
N GLU A 14 17.47 21.73 -5.10
CA GLU A 14 18.58 22.67 -5.03
C GLU A 14 19.37 22.56 -3.71
N LYS A 15 20.67 22.89 -3.76
CA LYS A 15 21.57 22.74 -2.60
C LYS A 15 21.07 23.52 -1.39
N TRP A 16 20.66 24.76 -1.60
CA TRP A 16 20.16 25.64 -0.53
C TRP A 16 18.86 25.11 0.10
N GLN A 17 18.02 24.40 -0.67
CA GLN A 17 16.79 23.79 -0.13
C GLN A 17 17.14 22.64 0.82
N VAL A 18 18.15 21.83 0.48
CA VAL A 18 18.64 20.76 1.34
C VAL A 18 19.23 21.31 2.63
N GLU A 19 20.10 22.33 2.54
CA GLU A 19 20.70 22.97 3.73
C GLU A 19 19.62 23.56 4.66
N ALA A 20 18.63 24.23 4.08
CA ALA A 20 17.49 24.77 4.81
C ALA A 20 16.67 23.68 5.51
N ALA A 21 16.34 22.59 4.80
CA ALA A 21 15.58 21.48 5.35
C ALA A 21 16.34 20.77 6.48
N ILE A 22 17.64 20.48 6.29
CA ILE A 22 18.50 19.87 7.31
C ILE A 22 18.52 20.74 8.57
N LYS A 23 18.72 22.05 8.41
CA LYS A 23 18.74 22.99 9.53
C LYS A 23 17.42 22.94 10.32
N LEU A 24 16.28 22.95 9.64
CA LEU A 24 14.97 22.89 10.28
C LEU A 24 14.75 21.55 11.02
N ILE A 25 15.17 20.43 10.42
CA ILE A 25 15.09 19.10 11.03
C ILE A 25 15.98 19.01 12.28
N ASP A 26 17.21 19.52 12.20
CA ASP A 26 18.15 19.54 13.33
C ASP A 26 17.68 20.46 14.47
N GLU A 27 16.93 21.52 14.16
CA GLU A 27 16.23 22.38 15.13
C GLU A 27 15.00 21.71 15.76
N GLY A 28 14.69 20.46 15.38
CA GLY A 28 13.59 19.67 15.92
C GLY A 28 12.22 20.02 15.34
N ASN A 29 12.17 20.65 14.17
CA ASN A 29 10.91 20.86 13.47
C ASN A 29 10.46 19.54 12.81
N THR A 30 9.17 19.25 12.92
CA THR A 30 8.57 18.06 12.31
C THR A 30 8.37 18.24 10.80
N ILE A 31 8.32 17.15 10.06
CA ILE A 31 8.11 17.19 8.60
C ILE A 31 6.78 17.87 8.22
N PRO A 32 5.61 17.55 8.84
CA PRO A 32 4.36 18.23 8.51
C PRO A 32 4.41 19.73 8.79
N PHE A 33 5.13 20.16 9.82
CA PHE A 33 5.29 21.57 10.14
C PHE A 33 6.14 22.29 9.08
N ILE A 34 7.26 21.69 8.67
CA ILE A 34 8.14 22.25 7.64
C ILE A 34 7.40 22.36 6.30
N SER A 35 6.72 21.29 5.88
CA SER A 35 6.00 21.24 4.60
C SER A 35 4.89 22.27 4.50
N ARG A 36 4.26 22.61 5.64
CA ARG A 36 3.12 23.54 5.68
C ARG A 36 3.52 25.00 5.94
N TYR A 37 4.38 25.25 6.93
CA TYR A 37 4.64 26.60 7.45
C TYR A 37 6.07 27.11 7.19
N ARG A 38 6.94 26.33 6.54
CA ARG A 38 8.31 26.73 6.19
C ARG A 38 8.59 26.57 4.69
N LYS A 39 7.56 26.76 3.86
CA LYS A 39 7.64 26.61 2.39
C LYS A 39 8.60 27.60 1.76
N GLU A 40 8.67 28.82 2.26
CA GLU A 40 9.57 29.85 1.75
C GLU A 40 11.03 29.47 1.96
N VAL A 41 11.34 28.94 3.15
CA VAL A 41 12.70 28.61 3.56
C VAL A 41 13.21 27.40 2.77
N THR A 42 12.32 26.45 2.44
CA THR A 42 12.68 25.23 1.72
C THR A 42 12.42 25.30 0.22
N GLY A 43 11.81 26.37 -0.29
CA GLY A 43 11.38 26.46 -1.69
C GLY A 43 10.24 25.50 -2.05
N SER A 44 9.31 25.29 -1.12
CA SER A 44 8.12 24.43 -1.25
C SER A 44 8.43 22.94 -1.45
N LEU A 45 9.41 22.40 -0.74
CA LEU A 45 9.55 20.94 -0.64
C LEU A 45 8.29 20.35 -0.01
N ASN A 46 7.72 19.34 -0.66
CA ASN A 46 6.54 18.64 -0.15
C ASN A 46 6.92 17.58 0.92
N ASP A 47 5.94 17.04 1.63
CA ASP A 47 6.16 16.04 2.69
C ASP A 47 6.95 14.81 2.20
N GLU A 48 6.63 14.28 1.01
CA GLU A 48 7.33 13.12 0.45
C GLU A 48 8.82 13.42 0.21
N GLN A 49 9.14 14.59 -0.35
CA GLN A 49 10.52 15.04 -0.55
C GLN A 49 11.24 15.22 0.78
N LEU A 50 10.58 15.81 1.79
CA LEU A 50 11.17 16.03 3.11
C LEU A 50 11.40 14.73 3.89
N ARG A 51 10.48 13.74 3.78
CA ARG A 51 10.67 12.41 4.38
C ARG A 51 11.82 11.65 3.72
N ASN A 52 11.85 11.61 2.39
CA ASN A 52 12.96 11.01 1.65
C ASN A 52 14.31 11.68 1.99
N LEU A 53 14.30 13.01 2.18
CA LEU A 53 15.46 13.76 2.63
C LEU A 53 15.90 13.36 4.05
N ASP A 54 14.98 13.27 5.01
CA ASP A 54 15.29 12.89 6.39
C ASP A 54 15.82 11.43 6.49
N GLU A 55 15.18 10.49 5.79
CA GLU A 55 15.64 9.10 5.71
C GLU A 55 17.04 9.02 5.12
N ARG A 56 17.28 9.72 4.01
CA ARG A 56 18.60 9.73 3.36
C ARG A 56 19.65 10.43 4.22
N LEU A 57 19.30 11.53 4.89
CA LEU A 57 20.15 12.23 5.84
C LEU A 57 20.61 11.31 6.96
N LYS A 58 19.68 10.57 7.57
CA LYS A 58 19.98 9.59 8.64
C LYS A 58 20.92 8.49 8.14
N TYR A 59 20.66 7.94 6.95
CA TYR A 59 21.54 6.94 6.35
C TYR A 59 22.95 7.49 6.12
N LEU A 60 23.08 8.67 5.51
CA LEU A 60 24.39 9.23 5.17
C LEU A 60 25.18 9.66 6.41
N ARG A 61 24.50 10.15 7.46
CA ARG A 61 25.11 10.39 8.77
C ARG A 61 25.62 9.10 9.41
N GLY A 62 24.83 8.03 9.37
CA GLY A 62 25.25 6.72 9.86
C GLY A 62 26.42 6.14 9.07
N LEU A 63 26.47 6.38 7.75
CA LEU A 63 27.59 6.01 6.90
C LEU A 63 28.88 6.77 7.29
N GLU A 64 28.81 8.08 7.51
CA GLU A 64 29.94 8.88 7.99
C GLU A 64 30.42 8.43 9.36
N GLU A 65 29.50 8.23 10.32
CA GLU A 65 29.85 7.74 11.66
C GLU A 65 30.57 6.38 11.57
N ARG A 66 30.06 5.46 10.74
CA ARG A 66 30.70 4.17 10.55
C ARG A 66 32.07 4.29 9.89
N ARG A 67 32.21 5.19 8.91
CA ARG A 67 33.50 5.48 8.26
C ARG A 67 34.53 5.94 9.27
N GLU A 68 34.18 6.88 10.14
CA GLU A 68 35.06 7.38 11.21
C GLU A 68 35.47 6.27 12.18
N GLN A 69 34.53 5.42 12.60
CA GLN A 69 34.83 4.26 13.47
C GLN A 69 35.82 3.29 12.82
N VAL A 70 35.64 2.99 11.53
CA VAL A 70 36.55 2.10 10.77
C VAL A 70 37.93 2.72 10.64
N LEU A 71 38.01 4.01 10.29
CA LEU A 71 39.29 4.72 10.20
C LEU A 71 40.03 4.69 11.54
N ALA A 72 39.35 5.02 12.64
CA ALA A 72 39.93 5.00 13.98
C ALA A 72 40.43 3.60 14.37
N SER A 73 39.65 2.55 14.08
CA SER A 73 40.03 1.18 14.41
C SER A 73 41.27 0.69 13.65
N ILE A 74 41.41 1.05 12.37
CA ILE A 74 42.57 0.68 11.56
C ILE A 74 43.81 1.50 11.96
N GLU A 75 43.60 2.77 12.33
CA GLU A 75 44.67 3.65 12.83
C GLU A 75 45.21 3.18 14.19
N GLU A 76 44.35 2.75 15.12
CA GLU A 76 44.74 2.16 16.41
C GLU A 76 45.57 0.87 16.24
N GLN A 77 45.32 0.10 15.18
CA GLN A 77 46.10 -1.09 14.84
C GLN A 77 47.45 -0.78 14.17
N GLY A 78 47.74 0.49 13.84
CA GLY A 78 48.96 0.90 13.14
C GLY A 78 49.05 0.38 11.70
N LYS A 79 47.92 -0.02 11.09
CA LYS A 79 47.85 -0.61 9.74
C LYS A 79 47.32 0.37 8.68
N MET A 80 47.08 1.63 9.05
CA MET A 80 46.54 2.64 8.15
C MET A 80 47.61 3.10 7.14
N THR A 81 47.30 2.97 5.85
CA THR A 81 48.09 3.54 4.75
C THR A 81 47.34 4.69 4.09
N ASP A 82 48.06 5.61 3.44
CA ASP A 82 47.43 6.73 2.72
C ASP A 82 46.49 6.25 1.60
N GLU A 83 46.85 5.15 0.92
CA GLU A 83 46.03 4.52 -0.11
C GLU A 83 44.73 3.94 0.47
N LEU A 84 44.82 3.21 1.59
CA LEU A 84 43.65 2.63 2.26
C LEU A 84 42.72 3.72 2.80
N LYS A 85 43.30 4.76 3.40
CA LYS A 85 42.55 5.94 3.86
C LYS A 85 41.80 6.58 2.71
N ALA A 86 42.44 6.77 1.56
CA ALA A 86 41.80 7.31 0.37
C ALA A 86 40.64 6.42 -0.12
N LYS A 87 40.81 5.09 -0.15
CA LYS A 87 39.75 4.14 -0.52
C LYS A 87 38.56 4.20 0.44
N ILE A 88 38.78 4.25 1.76
CA ILE A 88 37.71 4.32 2.77
C ILE A 88 36.94 5.65 2.68
N VAL A 89 37.64 6.75 2.46
CA VAL A 89 37.02 8.09 2.27
C VAL A 89 36.19 8.14 0.99
N ALA A 90 36.62 7.46 -0.08
CA ALA A 90 35.92 7.38 -1.35
C ALA A 90 34.74 6.38 -1.37
N ALA A 91 34.62 5.50 -0.38
CA ALA A 91 33.57 4.48 -0.33
C ALA A 91 32.18 5.13 -0.15
N GLU A 92 31.26 4.84 -1.08
CA GLU A 92 29.91 5.44 -1.11
C GLU A 92 28.83 4.62 -0.39
N THR A 93 29.11 3.36 -0.06
CA THR A 93 28.13 2.44 0.54
C THR A 93 28.66 1.80 1.81
N MET A 94 27.76 1.42 2.70
CA MET A 94 28.10 0.73 3.95
C MET A 94 28.86 -0.57 3.66
N VAL A 95 28.41 -1.31 2.65
CA VAL A 95 29.03 -2.57 2.21
C VAL A 95 30.47 -2.34 1.75
N ALA A 96 30.74 -1.29 0.97
CA ALA A 96 32.11 -0.99 0.52
C ALA A 96 33.04 -0.63 1.69
N ILE A 97 32.54 0.07 2.71
CA ILE A 97 33.30 0.37 3.93
C ILE A 97 33.60 -0.93 4.70
N GLU A 98 32.61 -1.81 4.86
CA GLU A 98 32.80 -3.09 5.54
C GLU A 98 33.75 -4.04 4.79
N ASP A 99 33.70 -4.06 3.45
CA ASP A 99 34.63 -4.84 2.61
C ASP A 99 36.09 -4.37 2.83
N LEU A 100 36.32 -3.04 2.90
CA LEU A 100 37.64 -2.47 3.18
C LEU A 100 38.10 -2.70 4.63
N TYR A 101 37.16 -2.81 5.56
CA TYR A 101 37.45 -3.06 6.98
C TYR A 101 37.69 -4.54 7.30
N LEU A 102 37.20 -5.46 6.46
CA LEU A 102 37.21 -6.90 6.70
C LEU A 102 38.59 -7.48 7.13
N PRO A 103 39.73 -7.11 6.50
CA PRO A 103 41.05 -7.60 6.91
C PRO A 103 41.50 -7.15 8.31
N TYR A 104 40.94 -6.05 8.80
CA TYR A 104 41.31 -5.40 10.06
C TYR A 104 40.32 -5.68 11.19
N ARG A 105 39.17 -6.29 10.85
CA ARG A 105 38.14 -6.62 11.81
C ARG A 105 38.65 -7.71 12.76
N PRO A 106 38.46 -7.58 14.08
CA PRO A 106 38.78 -8.66 15.03
C PRO A 106 38.03 -9.95 14.67
N LYS A 107 38.76 -11.00 14.29
CA LYS A 107 38.20 -12.30 13.89
C LYS A 107 38.17 -13.29 15.06
N ARG A 108 37.19 -14.21 15.02
CA ARG A 108 37.23 -15.44 15.84
C ARG A 108 38.35 -16.35 15.31
N LYS A 109 38.82 -17.33 16.09
CA LYS A 109 39.83 -18.30 15.61
C LYS A 109 39.35 -18.98 14.31
N THR A 110 39.96 -18.64 13.17
CA THR A 110 39.74 -19.22 11.84
C THR A 110 40.80 -20.28 11.55
N ARG A 111 40.61 -21.09 10.50
CA ARG A 111 41.64 -22.06 10.08
C ARG A 111 42.95 -21.35 9.71
N ALA A 112 42.84 -20.25 8.98
CA ALA A 112 43.94 -19.36 8.65
C ALA A 112 44.60 -18.74 9.88
N SER A 113 43.84 -18.22 10.87
CA SER A 113 44.44 -17.67 12.08
C SER A 113 45.18 -18.73 12.90
N ILE A 114 44.65 -19.95 12.97
CA ILE A 114 45.32 -21.09 13.60
C ILE A 114 46.60 -21.43 12.82
N ALA A 115 46.55 -21.46 11.49
CA ALA A 115 47.73 -21.70 10.66
C ALA A 115 48.82 -20.62 10.84
N ARG A 116 48.44 -19.34 10.99
CA ARG A 116 49.36 -18.24 11.34
C ARG A 116 49.96 -18.43 12.74
N GLU A 117 49.16 -18.79 13.74
CA GLU A 117 49.65 -19.14 15.10
C GLU A 117 50.65 -20.31 15.07
N LYS A 118 50.48 -21.27 14.15
CA LYS A 118 51.39 -22.39 13.92
C LYS A 118 52.67 -22.02 13.13
N GLY A 119 52.78 -20.78 12.64
CA GLY A 119 53.95 -20.31 11.90
C GLY A 119 53.98 -20.68 10.42
N LEU A 120 52.82 -21.00 9.81
CA LEU A 120 52.73 -21.42 8.40
C LEU A 120 52.69 -20.25 7.40
N GLU A 121 52.75 -19.01 7.88
CA GLU A 121 52.68 -17.80 7.04
C GLU A 121 53.85 -17.69 6.04
N GLY A 122 55.05 -18.12 6.46
CA GLY A 122 56.20 -18.18 5.55
C GLY A 122 55.99 -19.16 4.39
N LEU A 123 55.27 -20.26 4.60
CA LEU A 123 54.95 -21.21 3.52
C LEU A 123 53.92 -20.63 2.55
N SER A 124 52.93 -19.87 3.04
CA SER A 124 51.98 -19.17 2.15
C SER A 124 52.67 -18.12 1.27
N GLU A 125 53.65 -17.38 1.81
CA GLU A 125 54.44 -16.42 1.02
C GLU A 125 55.26 -17.12 -0.08
N ILE A 126 55.87 -18.27 0.23
CA ILE A 126 56.62 -19.07 -0.74
C ILE A 126 55.71 -19.58 -1.87
N ILE A 127 54.50 -20.03 -1.55
CA ILE A 127 53.52 -20.45 -2.56
C ILE A 127 53.11 -19.27 -3.45
N LEU A 128 52.84 -18.11 -2.85
CA LEU A 128 52.43 -16.90 -3.59
C LEU A 128 53.54 -16.31 -4.47
N ALA A 129 54.82 -16.52 -4.12
CA ALA A 129 55.95 -16.10 -4.95
C ALA A 129 56.01 -16.80 -6.31
N GLN A 130 55.41 -18.00 -6.42
CA GLN A 130 55.27 -18.80 -7.66
C GLN A 130 56.62 -19.20 -8.30
N GLU A 131 57.66 -19.35 -7.48
CA GLU A 131 59.04 -19.64 -7.92
C GLU A 131 59.54 -21.03 -7.51
N ILE A 132 58.66 -21.90 -7.01
CA ILE A 132 59.05 -23.25 -6.57
C ILE A 132 59.53 -24.07 -7.77
N THR A 133 60.77 -24.55 -7.72
CA THR A 133 61.39 -25.40 -8.75
C THR A 133 61.42 -26.89 -8.38
N GLY A 134 61.16 -27.24 -7.12
CA GLY A 134 61.10 -28.62 -6.59
C GLY A 134 59.67 -29.08 -6.32
N SER A 135 59.49 -30.04 -5.41
CA SER A 135 58.14 -30.42 -4.94
C SER A 135 57.61 -29.43 -3.90
N LEU A 136 56.30 -29.31 -3.77
CA LEU A 136 55.69 -28.43 -2.76
C LEU A 136 55.95 -28.98 -1.34
N GLU A 137 56.00 -30.31 -1.23
CA GLU A 137 56.31 -31.05 -0.02
C GLU A 137 57.73 -30.74 0.47
N ASP A 138 58.69 -30.56 -0.43
CA ASP A 138 60.06 -30.16 -0.06
C ASP A 138 60.11 -28.77 0.56
N ALA A 139 59.30 -27.82 0.06
CA ALA A 139 59.17 -26.50 0.66
C ALA A 139 58.45 -26.57 2.02
N ALA A 140 57.46 -27.46 2.16
CA ALA A 140 56.67 -27.65 3.37
C ALA A 140 57.43 -28.31 4.53
N LYS A 141 58.43 -29.17 4.24
CA LYS A 141 59.28 -29.83 5.27
C LYS A 141 59.88 -28.85 6.28
N ALA A 142 60.25 -27.65 5.83
CA ALA A 142 60.83 -26.61 6.70
C ALA A 142 59.83 -26.05 7.73
N PHE A 143 58.54 -26.34 7.57
CA PHE A 143 57.44 -25.81 8.38
C PHE A 143 56.70 -26.89 9.18
N VAL A 144 57.15 -28.14 9.15
CA VAL A 144 56.62 -29.22 10.00
C VAL A 144 57.15 -29.08 11.42
N ASP A 145 56.25 -28.90 12.38
CA ASP A 145 56.55 -28.64 13.78
C ASP A 145 55.48 -29.29 14.67
N ALA A 146 55.79 -30.48 15.19
CA ALA A 146 54.88 -31.25 16.03
C ALA A 146 54.55 -30.55 17.35
N GLU A 147 55.42 -29.67 17.86
CA GLU A 147 55.15 -28.90 19.09
C GLU A 147 54.13 -27.78 18.84
N LYS A 148 54.12 -27.21 17.64
CA LYS A 148 53.07 -26.29 17.18
C LYS A 148 51.83 -27.00 16.62
N GLY A 149 51.83 -28.34 16.58
CA GLY A 149 50.72 -29.15 16.12
C GLY A 149 50.58 -29.19 14.59
N VAL A 150 51.70 -29.16 13.87
CA VAL A 150 51.81 -29.47 12.43
C VAL A 150 52.55 -30.81 12.31
N ASN A 151 51.82 -31.89 12.03
CA ASN A 151 52.33 -33.26 12.15
C ASN A 151 53.02 -33.77 10.88
N ASP A 152 52.62 -33.26 9.71
CA ASP A 152 53.16 -33.68 8.41
C ASP A 152 53.15 -32.53 7.39
N GLU A 153 53.78 -32.76 6.24
CA GLU A 153 53.88 -31.79 5.15
C GLU A 153 52.50 -31.39 4.59
N ASN A 154 51.52 -32.30 4.60
CA ASN A 154 50.18 -32.02 4.07
C ASN A 154 49.39 -31.09 4.99
N GLU A 155 49.53 -31.23 6.31
CA GLU A 155 48.97 -30.29 7.28
C GLU A 155 49.60 -28.90 7.14
N ALA A 156 50.91 -28.83 6.87
CA ALA A 156 51.60 -27.56 6.61
C ALA A 156 51.07 -26.89 5.33
N ILE A 157 50.97 -27.64 4.23
CA ILE A 157 50.44 -27.17 2.95
C ILE A 157 48.98 -26.72 3.11
N SER A 158 48.13 -27.55 3.72
CA SER A 158 46.72 -27.21 3.94
C SER A 158 46.54 -25.96 4.79
N GLY A 159 47.36 -25.79 5.83
CA GLY A 159 47.34 -24.56 6.64
C GLY A 159 47.79 -23.33 5.86
N ALA A 160 48.81 -23.45 5.00
CA ALA A 160 49.22 -22.36 4.11
C ALA A 160 48.16 -22.03 3.05
N MET A 161 47.49 -23.05 2.49
CA MET A 161 46.34 -22.87 1.58
C MET A 161 45.18 -22.14 2.27
N ASP A 162 44.86 -22.49 3.53
CA ASP A 162 43.83 -21.81 4.32
C ASP A 162 44.15 -20.32 4.54
N ILE A 163 45.42 -19.97 4.76
CA ILE A 163 45.88 -18.56 4.87
C ILE A 163 45.60 -17.83 3.56
N ILE A 164 46.09 -18.36 2.44
CA ILE A 164 45.93 -17.74 1.12
C ILE A 164 44.44 -17.61 0.75
N ALA A 165 43.63 -18.63 1.05
CA ALA A 165 42.20 -18.60 0.79
C ALA A 165 41.48 -17.48 1.58
N GLU A 166 41.88 -17.25 2.84
CA GLU A 166 41.37 -16.13 3.64
C GLU A 166 41.80 -14.77 3.06
N ASP A 167 43.06 -14.63 2.65
CA ASP A 167 43.57 -13.38 2.07
C ASP A 167 42.89 -13.04 0.74
N ILE A 168 42.62 -14.04 -0.11
CA ILE A 168 41.81 -13.89 -1.33
C ILE A 168 40.39 -13.47 -0.97
N SER A 169 39.78 -14.09 0.06
CA SER A 169 38.42 -13.78 0.48
C SER A 169 38.27 -12.39 1.06
N ASP A 170 39.27 -11.89 1.78
CA ASP A 170 39.26 -10.58 2.42
C ASP A 170 39.54 -9.43 1.43
N ASN A 171 39.93 -9.73 0.19
CA ASN A 171 40.24 -8.70 -0.80
C ASN A 171 38.97 -7.99 -1.30
N ALA A 172 38.86 -6.69 -0.99
CA ALA A 172 37.73 -5.85 -1.36
C ALA A 172 37.50 -5.74 -2.88
N ASP A 173 38.57 -5.69 -3.68
CA ASP A 173 38.46 -5.56 -5.15
C ASP A 173 37.91 -6.86 -5.77
N TYR A 174 38.29 -8.02 -5.23
CA TYR A 174 37.74 -9.32 -5.65
C TYR A 174 36.28 -9.46 -5.28
N ARG A 175 35.91 -9.14 -4.03
CA ARG A 175 34.51 -9.14 -3.58
C ARG A 175 33.63 -8.24 -4.42
N LYS A 176 34.10 -7.02 -4.72
CA LYS A 176 33.39 -6.07 -5.56
C LYS A 176 33.11 -6.65 -6.95
N TYR A 177 34.13 -7.15 -7.64
CA TYR A 177 33.95 -7.75 -8.97
C TYR A 177 32.97 -8.93 -8.94
N ILE A 178 33.11 -9.82 -7.96
CA ILE A 178 32.27 -11.03 -7.84
C ILE A 178 30.81 -10.64 -7.59
N ARG A 179 30.55 -9.65 -6.74
CA ARG A 179 29.21 -9.10 -6.50
C ARG A 179 28.61 -8.53 -7.78
N GLU A 180 29.36 -7.69 -8.49
CA GLU A 180 28.91 -7.06 -9.75
C GLU A 180 28.63 -8.12 -10.84
N ALA A 181 29.54 -9.09 -11.02
CA ALA A 181 29.37 -10.17 -11.99
C ALA A 181 28.15 -11.06 -11.66
N THR A 182 27.94 -11.37 -10.38
CA THR A 182 26.79 -12.17 -9.94
C THR A 182 25.48 -11.38 -10.04
N MET A 183 25.49 -10.08 -9.78
CA MET A 183 24.31 -9.23 -9.95
C MET A 183 23.92 -9.10 -11.43
N GLU A 184 24.90 -8.98 -12.33
CA GLU A 184 24.68 -8.80 -13.76
C GLU A 184 24.24 -10.10 -14.46
N ASN A 185 24.93 -11.21 -14.19
CA ASN A 185 24.80 -12.46 -14.93
C ASN A 185 24.24 -13.62 -14.10
N GLY A 186 24.06 -13.46 -12.80
CA GLY A 186 23.53 -14.51 -11.93
C GLY A 186 22.05 -14.80 -12.18
N ILE A 187 21.64 -16.02 -11.83
CA ILE A 187 20.26 -16.50 -11.96
C ILE A 187 19.72 -16.79 -10.57
N LEU A 188 18.58 -16.20 -10.22
CA LEU A 188 17.83 -16.55 -9.02
C LEU A 188 17.00 -17.81 -9.30
N VAL A 189 17.20 -18.83 -8.47
CA VAL A 189 16.71 -20.18 -8.68
C VAL A 189 15.84 -20.59 -7.51
N GLY A 190 14.58 -20.91 -7.78
CA GLY A 190 13.63 -21.50 -6.82
C GLY A 190 13.39 -22.97 -7.15
N ARG A 191 13.56 -23.85 -6.15
CA ARG A 191 13.29 -25.29 -6.28
C ARG A 191 12.37 -25.79 -5.18
N ALA A 192 11.47 -26.71 -5.52
CA ALA A 192 10.61 -27.36 -4.53
C ALA A 192 11.43 -28.23 -3.55
N LYS A 193 11.08 -28.19 -2.27
CA LYS A 193 11.60 -29.14 -1.28
C LYS A 193 10.90 -30.49 -1.37
N ASP A 194 9.61 -30.48 -1.70
CA ASP A 194 8.79 -31.65 -2.03
C ASP A 194 7.93 -31.34 -3.26
N GLU A 195 8.28 -31.92 -4.41
CA GLU A 195 7.59 -31.70 -5.69
C GLU A 195 6.13 -32.18 -5.69
N LYS A 196 5.73 -33.05 -4.75
CA LYS A 196 4.37 -33.61 -4.70
C LYS A 196 3.44 -32.82 -3.78
N ALA A 197 3.98 -31.95 -2.95
CA ALA A 197 3.17 -31.12 -2.07
C ALA A 197 2.43 -30.07 -2.90
N GLN A 198 1.09 -30.06 -2.83
CA GLN A 198 0.31 -28.97 -3.42
C GLN A 198 0.42 -27.72 -2.56
N SER A 199 0.76 -26.60 -3.17
CA SER A 199 0.88 -25.32 -2.45
C SER A 199 0.60 -24.14 -3.37
N VAL A 200 0.46 -22.95 -2.78
CA VAL A 200 0.34 -21.69 -3.54
C VAL A 200 1.64 -21.32 -4.28
N TYR A 201 2.75 -22.04 -4.02
CA TYR A 201 4.06 -21.78 -4.60
C TYR A 201 4.41 -22.69 -5.79
N GLU A 202 3.45 -23.47 -6.32
CA GLU A 202 3.69 -24.40 -7.43
C GLU A 202 4.38 -23.75 -8.65
N MET A 203 4.06 -22.48 -8.94
CA MET A 203 4.72 -21.73 -10.01
C MET A 203 6.21 -21.45 -9.77
N TYR A 204 6.68 -21.61 -8.53
CA TYR A 204 8.06 -21.40 -8.10
C TYR A 204 8.83 -22.71 -7.87
N TYR A 205 8.23 -23.88 -8.13
CA TYR A 205 8.85 -25.19 -7.89
C TYR A 205 10.03 -25.49 -8.83
N ASN A 206 10.00 -24.94 -10.04
CA ASN A 206 11.09 -24.98 -11.00
C ASN A 206 11.20 -23.60 -11.68
N TYR A 207 11.70 -22.63 -10.92
CA TYR A 207 11.74 -21.23 -11.32
C TYR A 207 13.18 -20.74 -11.47
N ASP A 208 13.46 -20.08 -12.58
CA ASP A 208 14.74 -19.47 -12.92
C ASP A 208 14.50 -18.08 -13.50
N GLU A 209 15.12 -17.05 -12.93
CA GLU A 209 15.05 -15.68 -13.46
C GLU A 209 16.38 -14.93 -13.24
N PRO A 210 16.86 -14.12 -14.21
CA PRO A 210 18.07 -13.32 -14.01
C PRO A 210 17.94 -12.37 -12.81
N VAL A 211 18.96 -12.34 -11.94
CA VAL A 211 19.00 -11.52 -10.72
C VAL A 211 18.70 -10.05 -11.02
N LYS A 212 19.32 -9.49 -12.06
CA LYS A 212 19.10 -8.10 -12.50
C LYS A 212 17.66 -7.75 -12.89
N LYS A 213 16.83 -8.75 -13.25
CA LYS A 213 15.49 -8.53 -13.82
C LYS A 213 14.35 -8.94 -12.89
N VAL A 214 14.65 -9.65 -11.80
CA VAL A 214 13.63 -10.17 -10.90
C VAL A 214 12.79 -9.06 -10.29
N LEU A 215 11.48 -9.27 -10.25
CA LEU A 215 10.53 -8.31 -9.69
C LEU A 215 10.37 -8.52 -8.18
N GLY A 216 10.22 -7.42 -7.43
CA GLY A 216 10.17 -7.47 -5.96
C GLY A 216 9.09 -8.40 -5.38
N HIS A 217 7.88 -8.41 -5.94
CA HIS A 217 6.82 -9.33 -5.47
C HIS A 217 7.19 -10.81 -5.61
N ARG A 218 8.00 -11.18 -6.62
CA ARG A 218 8.50 -12.56 -6.79
C ARG A 218 9.56 -12.88 -5.75
N VAL A 219 10.43 -11.92 -5.43
CA VAL A 219 11.41 -12.06 -4.34
C VAL A 219 10.67 -12.32 -3.02
N LEU A 220 9.64 -11.54 -2.69
CA LEU A 220 8.84 -11.74 -1.48
C LEU A 220 8.14 -13.11 -1.46
N ALA A 221 7.56 -13.54 -2.60
CA ALA A 221 6.92 -14.84 -2.71
C ALA A 221 7.92 -16.01 -2.52
N LEU A 222 9.12 -15.91 -3.11
CA LEU A 222 10.21 -16.87 -2.95
C LEU A 222 10.69 -16.93 -1.49
N ASN A 223 10.92 -15.76 -0.87
CA ASN A 223 11.34 -15.66 0.54
C ASN A 223 10.30 -16.30 1.47
N ARG A 224 9.02 -16.05 1.23
CA ARG A 224 7.93 -16.66 2.00
C ARG A 224 7.86 -18.17 1.81
N GLY A 225 7.93 -18.64 0.55
CA GLY A 225 7.92 -20.08 0.26
C GLY A 225 9.13 -20.81 0.87
N GLU A 226 10.28 -20.13 0.96
CA GLU A 226 11.47 -20.62 1.67
C GLU A 226 11.26 -20.65 3.20
N ALA A 227 10.71 -19.59 3.79
CA ALA A 227 10.40 -19.51 5.22
C ALA A 227 9.37 -20.56 5.67
N GLU A 228 8.35 -20.80 4.84
CA GLU A 228 7.34 -21.85 5.03
C GLU A 228 7.85 -23.26 4.65
N LYS A 229 9.11 -23.38 4.19
CA LYS A 229 9.83 -24.63 3.88
C LYS A 229 9.29 -25.40 2.66
N PHE A 230 8.54 -24.76 1.77
CA PHE A 230 8.13 -25.33 0.48
C PHE A 230 9.22 -25.21 -0.58
N LEU A 231 10.04 -24.15 -0.50
CA LEU A 231 11.07 -23.84 -1.49
C LEU A 231 12.48 -23.87 -0.89
N VAL A 232 13.47 -24.04 -1.75
CA VAL A 232 14.87 -23.73 -1.54
C VAL A 232 15.24 -22.67 -2.58
N VAL A 233 15.76 -21.52 -2.13
CA VAL A 233 16.10 -20.42 -3.02
C VAL A 233 17.61 -20.24 -3.02
N LYS A 234 18.21 -20.15 -4.22
CA LYS A 234 19.66 -19.94 -4.40
C LYS A 234 19.94 -18.96 -5.52
N ILE A 235 21.13 -18.38 -5.53
CA ILE A 235 21.66 -17.66 -6.68
C ILE A 235 22.74 -18.51 -7.36
N GLN A 236 22.53 -18.84 -8.63
CA GLN A 236 23.56 -19.44 -9.48
C GLN A 236 24.42 -18.31 -10.06
N ALA A 237 25.65 -18.21 -9.59
CA ALA A 237 26.62 -17.22 -10.05
C ALA A 237 27.37 -17.69 -11.32
N PRO A 238 27.95 -16.78 -12.11
CA PRO A 238 28.80 -17.12 -13.26
C PRO A 238 30.18 -17.61 -12.81
N GLU A 239 30.24 -18.80 -12.21
CA GLU A 239 31.45 -19.32 -11.52
C GLU A 239 32.69 -19.38 -12.42
N GLU A 240 32.54 -19.81 -13.68
CA GLU A 240 33.66 -19.90 -14.63
C GLU A 240 34.31 -18.53 -14.90
N ASP A 241 33.49 -17.47 -15.03
CA ASP A 241 33.98 -16.11 -15.26
C ASP A 241 34.66 -15.53 -14.03
N ILE A 242 34.13 -15.87 -12.84
CA ILE A 242 34.67 -15.45 -11.56
C ILE A 242 36.03 -16.11 -11.30
N LEU A 243 36.11 -17.44 -11.45
CA LEU A 243 37.36 -18.17 -11.26
C LEU A 243 38.41 -17.75 -12.27
N ARG A 244 38.03 -17.52 -13.53
CA ARG A 244 38.94 -17.00 -14.56
C ARG A 244 39.50 -15.63 -14.18
N TYR A 245 38.65 -14.73 -13.66
CA TYR A 245 39.09 -13.42 -13.18
C TYR A 245 40.09 -13.54 -12.02
N LEU A 246 39.75 -14.33 -10.99
CA LEU A 246 40.61 -14.51 -9.82
C LEU A 246 41.96 -15.14 -10.21
N ASN A 247 41.94 -16.20 -11.02
CA ASN A 247 43.15 -16.84 -11.52
C ASN A 247 44.03 -15.85 -12.31
N THR A 248 43.43 -15.01 -13.16
CA THR A 248 44.17 -13.98 -13.91
C THR A 248 44.82 -12.93 -13.01
N LYS A 249 44.26 -12.68 -11.82
CA LYS A 249 44.79 -11.70 -10.86
C LYS A 249 45.86 -12.28 -9.93
N ILE A 250 45.72 -13.55 -9.57
CA ILE A 250 46.58 -14.19 -8.55
C ILE A 250 47.76 -14.91 -9.22
N ILE A 251 47.55 -15.56 -10.37
CA ILE A 251 48.61 -16.26 -11.09
C ILE A 251 49.40 -15.23 -11.90
N THR A 252 50.63 -14.99 -11.48
CA THR A 252 51.54 -14.01 -12.09
C THR A 252 52.65 -14.67 -12.90
N LYS A 253 52.93 -15.95 -12.62
CA LYS A 253 53.93 -16.75 -13.32
C LYS A 253 53.32 -18.10 -13.66
N ASP A 254 53.63 -18.60 -14.86
CA ASP A 254 53.24 -19.95 -15.25
C ASP A 254 54.26 -20.94 -14.65
N ASN A 255 53.89 -21.57 -13.53
CA ASN A 255 54.72 -22.54 -12.82
C ASN A 255 53.96 -23.88 -12.67
N PRO A 256 54.50 -25.00 -13.20
CA PRO A 256 53.80 -26.28 -13.21
C PRO A 256 53.51 -26.87 -11.83
N VAL A 257 54.19 -26.40 -10.77
CA VAL A 257 54.01 -26.87 -9.39
C VAL A 257 53.01 -25.98 -8.64
N THR A 258 53.20 -24.65 -8.69
CA THR A 258 52.34 -23.74 -7.91
C THR A 258 51.05 -23.37 -8.60
N THR A 259 50.99 -23.36 -9.94
CA THR A 259 49.77 -22.99 -10.70
C THR A 259 48.57 -23.88 -10.33
N PRO A 260 48.65 -25.22 -10.38
CA PRO A 260 47.50 -26.08 -10.03
C PRO A 260 47.03 -25.89 -8.58
N VAL A 261 47.97 -25.65 -7.67
CA VAL A 261 47.69 -25.43 -6.24
C VAL A 261 46.98 -24.10 -6.04
N ILE A 262 47.42 -23.03 -6.73
CA ILE A 262 46.77 -21.72 -6.66
C ILE A 262 45.37 -21.77 -7.26
N GLU A 263 45.14 -22.52 -8.33
CA GLU A 263 43.80 -22.72 -8.90
C GLU A 263 42.87 -23.42 -7.90
N GLU A 264 43.37 -24.43 -7.18
CA GLU A 264 42.62 -25.11 -6.12
C GLU A 264 42.32 -24.18 -4.94
N ILE A 265 43.31 -23.42 -4.47
CA ILE A 265 43.14 -22.42 -3.40
C ILE A 265 42.10 -21.37 -3.82
N THR A 266 42.19 -20.87 -5.05
CA THR A 266 41.28 -19.84 -5.57
C THR A 266 39.84 -20.35 -5.64
N ARG A 267 39.66 -21.61 -6.07
CA ARG A 267 38.36 -22.28 -6.07
C ARG A 267 37.81 -22.44 -4.65
N ASP A 268 38.60 -22.95 -3.71
CA ASP A 268 38.18 -23.10 -2.31
C ASP A 268 37.83 -21.74 -1.68
N ALA A 269 38.66 -20.71 -1.89
CA ALA A 269 38.41 -19.35 -1.42
C ALA A 269 37.06 -18.82 -1.93
N TYR A 270 36.78 -19.01 -3.21
CA TYR A 270 35.50 -18.62 -3.80
C TYR A 270 34.33 -19.42 -3.22
N GLU A 271 34.34 -20.75 -3.36
CA GLU A 271 33.20 -21.62 -3.02
C GLU A 271 32.88 -21.60 -1.52
N ARG A 272 33.90 -21.62 -0.66
CA ARG A 272 33.73 -21.75 0.79
C ARG A 272 33.53 -20.42 1.50
N LEU A 273 34.21 -19.35 1.05
CA LEU A 273 34.29 -18.09 1.80
C LEU A 273 33.58 -16.92 1.10
N ILE A 274 33.76 -16.75 -0.21
CA ILE A 274 33.22 -15.59 -0.94
C ILE A 274 31.78 -15.81 -1.38
N ALA A 275 31.49 -16.90 -2.10
CA ALA A 275 30.19 -17.16 -2.72
C ALA A 275 29.02 -17.14 -1.71
N PRO A 276 29.10 -17.79 -0.52
CA PRO A 276 28.00 -17.76 0.45
C PRO A 276 27.77 -16.37 1.06
N ALA A 277 28.83 -15.55 1.15
CA ALA A 277 28.74 -14.18 1.66
C ALA A 277 28.10 -13.26 0.61
N ILE A 278 28.58 -13.31 -0.64
CA ILE A 278 28.05 -12.49 -1.74
C ILE A 278 26.62 -12.89 -2.10
N GLU A 279 26.28 -14.19 -2.09
CA GLU A 279 24.90 -14.65 -2.29
C GLU A 279 23.99 -14.05 -1.22
N ARG A 280 24.40 -14.06 0.05
CA ARG A 280 23.63 -13.44 1.14
C ARG A 280 23.48 -11.94 0.94
N ASP A 281 24.55 -11.24 0.58
CA ASP A 281 24.52 -9.79 0.34
C ASP A 281 23.52 -9.44 -0.78
N ILE A 282 23.59 -10.14 -1.91
CA ILE A 282 22.68 -9.93 -3.05
C ILE A 282 21.24 -10.30 -2.67
N ARG A 283 21.03 -11.42 -1.97
CA ARG A 283 19.68 -11.82 -1.49
C ARG A 283 19.10 -10.78 -0.54
N ASN A 284 19.92 -10.20 0.34
CA ASN A 284 19.50 -9.12 1.24
C ASN A 284 19.16 -7.86 0.46
N GLU A 285 20.00 -7.45 -0.49
CA GLU A 285 19.74 -6.28 -1.36
C GLU A 285 18.44 -6.45 -2.17
N LEU A 286 18.22 -7.63 -2.77
CA LEU A 286 16.98 -7.95 -3.46
C LEU A 286 15.76 -7.88 -2.52
N THR A 287 15.92 -8.35 -1.28
CA THR A 287 14.85 -8.33 -0.28
C THR A 287 14.55 -6.91 0.18
N GLU A 288 15.57 -6.11 0.51
CA GLU A 288 15.42 -4.70 0.90
C GLU A 288 14.74 -3.89 -0.22
N ASN A 289 15.19 -4.04 -1.47
CA ASN A 289 14.57 -3.36 -2.62
C ASN A 289 13.11 -3.80 -2.84
N ALA A 290 12.82 -5.09 -2.65
CA ALA A 290 11.47 -5.62 -2.76
C ALA A 290 10.56 -5.10 -1.64
N GLU A 291 11.09 -5.03 -0.41
CA GLU A 291 10.40 -4.50 0.74
C GLU A 291 10.06 -3.02 0.57
N ASP A 292 11.02 -2.21 0.13
CA ASP A 292 10.86 -0.77 -0.03
C ASP A 292 9.82 -0.42 -1.09
N GLY A 293 9.85 -1.16 -2.20
CA GLY A 293 8.82 -1.04 -3.24
C GLY A 293 7.43 -1.38 -2.72
N ALA A 294 7.29 -2.45 -1.94
CA ALA A 294 6.01 -2.87 -1.38
C ALA A 294 5.50 -1.94 -0.27
N ILE A 295 6.37 -1.50 0.65
CA ILE A 295 6.04 -0.53 1.72
C ILE A 295 5.53 0.78 1.11
N THR A 296 6.15 1.25 0.02
CA THR A 296 5.68 2.45 -0.70
C THR A 296 4.23 2.28 -1.21
N VAL A 297 3.90 1.11 -1.75
CA VAL A 297 2.52 0.80 -2.18
C VAL A 297 1.57 0.74 -0.98
N PHE A 298 2.01 0.16 0.14
CA PHE A 298 1.21 0.07 1.36
C PHE A 298 0.91 1.44 1.96
N GLY A 299 1.87 2.37 1.93
CA GLY A 299 1.67 3.76 2.35
C GLY A 299 0.62 4.47 1.50
N LYS A 300 0.63 4.25 0.17
CA LYS A 300 -0.40 4.79 -0.74
C LYS A 300 -1.79 4.20 -0.44
N ASN A 301 -1.87 2.89 -0.24
CA ASN A 301 -3.13 2.22 0.10
C ASN A 301 -3.68 2.72 1.45
N LEU A 302 -2.82 2.88 2.46
CA LEU A 302 -3.22 3.43 3.75
C LEU A 302 -3.72 4.87 3.61
N THR A 303 -3.02 5.69 2.84
CA THR A 303 -3.44 7.08 2.55
C THR A 303 -4.84 7.11 1.96
N GLN A 304 -5.14 6.25 0.99
CA GLN A 304 -6.47 6.17 0.38
C GLN A 304 -7.56 5.80 1.39
N LEU A 305 -7.28 4.86 2.31
CA LEU A 305 -8.21 4.45 3.36
C LEU A 305 -8.47 5.58 4.36
N LEU A 306 -7.40 6.27 4.80
CA LEU A 306 -7.49 7.35 5.80
C LEU A 306 -8.13 8.61 5.23
N MET A 307 -7.87 8.92 3.96
CA MET A 307 -8.36 10.13 3.29
C MET A 307 -9.71 9.93 2.60
N ALA A 308 -10.38 8.81 2.83
CA ALA A 308 -11.74 8.58 2.36
C ALA A 308 -12.70 9.62 2.97
N PRO A 309 -13.63 10.20 2.18
CA PRO A 309 -14.56 11.22 2.68
C PRO A 309 -15.46 10.69 3.80
N PRO A 310 -15.60 11.42 4.92
CA PRO A 310 -16.52 11.06 6.01
C PRO A 310 -17.99 11.25 5.61
N ILE A 311 -18.89 10.46 6.21
CA ILE A 311 -20.35 10.65 6.11
C ILE A 311 -20.90 11.15 7.45
N VAL A 312 -21.05 12.47 7.55
CA VAL A 312 -21.44 13.16 8.80
C VAL A 312 -22.96 13.23 8.94
N GLY A 313 -23.45 13.20 10.19
CA GLY A 313 -24.85 13.49 10.49
C GLY A 313 -25.84 12.34 10.25
N LYS A 314 -25.34 11.11 10.04
CA LYS A 314 -26.15 9.92 9.76
C LYS A 314 -26.11 8.91 10.90
N THR A 315 -27.24 8.28 11.19
CA THR A 315 -27.32 7.11 12.08
C THR A 315 -26.97 5.86 11.29
N VAL A 316 -25.95 5.14 11.73
CA VAL A 316 -25.35 4.01 11.02
C VAL A 316 -25.57 2.71 11.79
N LEU A 317 -26.05 1.68 11.11
CA LEU A 317 -26.04 0.30 11.57
C LEU A 317 -24.78 -0.38 11.03
N GLY A 318 -23.82 -0.66 11.91
CA GLY A 318 -22.66 -1.47 11.60
C GLY A 318 -23.01 -2.95 11.61
N TRP A 319 -22.60 -3.67 10.57
CA TRP A 319 -22.81 -5.09 10.38
C TRP A 319 -21.45 -5.76 10.21
N ASP A 320 -21.07 -6.58 11.18
CA ASP A 320 -19.89 -7.44 11.15
C ASP A 320 -20.32 -8.86 10.72
N PRO A 321 -20.06 -9.26 9.45
CA PRO A 321 -20.53 -10.54 8.91
C PRO A 321 -19.81 -11.73 9.54
N ALA A 322 -20.55 -12.80 9.83
CA ALA A 322 -19.95 -14.08 10.19
C ALA A 322 -20.92 -15.25 9.99
N PHE A 323 -20.36 -16.44 9.73
CA PHE A 323 -21.11 -17.70 9.66
C PHE A 323 -21.46 -18.24 11.07
N ARG A 324 -20.59 -19.09 11.64
CA ARG A 324 -20.88 -19.87 12.86
C ARG A 324 -21.19 -19.02 14.09
N THR A 325 -20.50 -17.89 14.24
CA THR A 325 -20.61 -17.03 15.43
C THR A 325 -21.74 -15.99 15.33
N GLY A 326 -22.51 -15.99 14.23
CA GLY A 326 -23.56 -15.01 13.96
C GLY A 326 -23.03 -13.64 13.56
N CYS A 327 -23.80 -12.87 12.80
CA CYS A 327 -23.46 -11.51 12.41
C CYS A 327 -23.71 -10.57 13.60
N LYS A 328 -22.75 -9.69 13.90
CA LYS A 328 -22.87 -8.72 15.02
C LYS A 328 -23.28 -7.38 14.47
N LEU A 329 -24.20 -6.74 15.18
CA LEU A 329 -24.79 -5.48 14.83
C LEU A 329 -24.47 -4.44 15.91
N ALA A 330 -24.19 -3.22 15.50
CA ALA A 330 -24.09 -2.06 16.38
C ALA A 330 -24.80 -0.87 15.75
N ILE A 331 -25.67 -0.19 16.51
CA ILE A 331 -26.32 1.04 16.08
C ILE A 331 -25.51 2.21 16.63
N VAL A 332 -25.09 3.11 15.76
CA VAL A 332 -24.29 4.28 16.09
C VAL A 332 -25.03 5.53 15.63
N ASP A 333 -25.24 6.48 16.54
CA ASP A 333 -25.90 7.74 16.23
C ASP A 333 -24.98 8.68 15.43
N ALA A 334 -25.51 9.83 14.99
CA ALA A 334 -24.79 10.83 14.21
C ALA A 334 -23.52 11.39 14.88
N THR A 335 -23.31 11.18 16.19
CA THR A 335 -22.14 11.62 16.95
C THR A 335 -21.09 10.52 17.13
N GLY A 336 -21.38 9.28 16.71
CA GLY A 336 -20.52 8.14 16.95
C GLY A 336 -20.82 7.38 18.23
N LYS A 337 -21.88 7.73 18.98
CA LYS A 337 -22.25 7.01 20.20
C LYS A 337 -22.99 5.73 19.85
N VAL A 338 -22.59 4.62 20.46
CA VAL A 338 -23.27 3.32 20.29
C VAL A 338 -24.56 3.32 21.12
N LEU A 339 -25.69 3.10 20.46
CA LEU A 339 -27.03 3.10 21.05
C LEU A 339 -27.52 1.69 21.41
N ASP A 340 -27.22 0.70 20.59
CA ASP A 340 -27.69 -0.68 20.76
C ASP A 340 -26.75 -1.66 20.06
N THR A 341 -26.76 -2.92 20.50
CA THR A 341 -26.01 -4.00 19.88
C THR A 341 -26.84 -5.28 19.84
N LYS A 342 -26.63 -6.11 18.82
CA LYS A 342 -27.36 -7.38 18.68
C LYS A 342 -26.55 -8.40 17.90
N VAL A 343 -26.79 -9.69 18.16
CA VAL A 343 -26.27 -10.78 17.34
C VAL A 343 -27.44 -11.45 16.63
N ILE A 344 -27.31 -11.65 15.33
CA ILE A 344 -28.30 -12.32 14.47
C ILE A 344 -27.63 -13.47 13.71
N TYR A 345 -28.44 -14.42 13.20
CA TYR A 345 -27.92 -15.62 12.54
C TYR A 345 -28.51 -15.83 11.12
N PRO A 346 -28.39 -14.84 10.22
CA PRO A 346 -29.02 -14.90 8.90
C PRO A 346 -28.31 -15.87 7.94
N THR A 347 -27.03 -16.16 8.16
CA THR A 347 -26.20 -17.00 7.28
C THR A 347 -26.09 -18.44 7.76
N ALA A 348 -25.44 -19.29 6.96
CA ALA A 348 -25.12 -20.66 7.36
C ALA A 348 -24.27 -20.69 8.65
N PRO A 349 -24.42 -21.70 9.52
CA PRO A 349 -25.29 -22.88 9.36
C PRO A 349 -26.75 -22.69 9.80
N GLN A 350 -27.10 -21.63 10.53
CA GLN A 350 -28.45 -21.46 11.11
C GLN A 350 -29.50 -20.96 10.10
N ASN A 351 -29.11 -20.11 9.14
CA ASN A 351 -29.98 -19.59 8.08
C ASN A 351 -31.31 -18.97 8.56
N LYS A 352 -31.29 -18.27 9.70
CA LYS A 352 -32.48 -17.63 10.31
C LYS A 352 -32.76 -16.25 9.68
N VAL A 353 -32.97 -16.22 8.36
CA VAL A 353 -33.10 -14.98 7.58
C VAL A 353 -34.32 -14.15 8.00
N GLU A 354 -35.51 -14.77 8.08
CA GLU A 354 -36.75 -14.05 8.41
C GLU A 354 -36.77 -13.49 9.84
N GLU A 355 -36.22 -14.24 10.81
CA GLU A 355 -36.04 -13.79 12.20
C GLU A 355 -35.09 -12.57 12.24
N ALA A 356 -33.97 -12.65 11.53
CA ALA A 356 -33.01 -11.55 11.43
C ALA A 356 -33.63 -10.30 10.77
N LYS A 357 -34.37 -10.45 9.67
CA LYS A 357 -35.09 -9.35 9.00
C LYS A 357 -36.09 -8.69 9.96
N ALA A 358 -36.88 -9.47 10.70
CA ALA A 358 -37.83 -8.93 11.67
C ALA A 358 -37.16 -8.12 12.78
N ASP A 359 -36.00 -8.58 13.26
CA ASP A 359 -35.20 -7.86 14.26
C ASP A 359 -34.55 -6.59 13.71
N LEU A 360 -34.05 -6.64 12.47
CA LEU A 360 -33.46 -5.49 11.79
C LEU A 360 -34.49 -4.40 11.54
N LYS A 361 -35.71 -4.73 11.07
CA LYS A 361 -36.80 -3.77 10.90
C LYS A 361 -37.08 -3.01 12.19
N LYS A 362 -37.20 -3.72 13.32
CA LYS A 362 -37.42 -3.10 14.63
C LYS A 362 -36.29 -2.14 15.03
N LEU A 363 -35.03 -2.51 14.82
CA LEU A 363 -33.89 -1.65 15.15
C LEU A 363 -33.81 -0.43 14.23
N ILE A 364 -34.01 -0.63 12.94
CA ILE A 364 -33.99 0.41 11.91
C ILE A 364 -35.07 1.47 12.20
N ASP A 365 -36.29 1.05 12.53
CA ASP A 365 -37.39 1.95 12.85
C ASP A 365 -37.18 2.64 14.21
N LYS A 366 -36.74 1.90 15.23
CA LYS A 366 -36.53 2.43 16.59
C LYS A 366 -35.50 3.56 16.62
N TYR A 367 -34.40 3.41 15.89
CA TYR A 367 -33.27 4.34 15.94
C TYR A 367 -33.18 5.28 14.75
N ASN A 368 -34.13 5.21 13.83
CA ASN A 368 -34.10 5.97 12.60
C ASN A 368 -32.81 5.80 11.79
N VAL A 369 -32.42 4.55 11.55
CA VAL A 369 -31.20 4.23 10.78
C VAL A 369 -31.30 4.81 9.36
N ASP A 370 -30.23 5.48 8.93
CA ASP A 370 -30.08 6.01 7.58
C ASP A 370 -29.26 5.07 6.69
N LEU A 371 -28.21 4.47 7.27
CA LEU A 371 -27.19 3.71 6.54
C LEU A 371 -26.86 2.38 7.22
N ILE A 372 -26.58 1.36 6.41
CA ILE A 372 -26.02 0.08 6.84
C ILE A 372 -24.57 -0.03 6.34
N SER A 373 -23.62 -0.10 7.26
CA SER A 373 -22.19 -0.31 6.99
C SER A 373 -21.86 -1.79 7.15
N VAL A 374 -21.38 -2.46 6.10
CA VAL A 374 -21.12 -3.91 6.10
C VAL A 374 -19.62 -4.17 5.94
N GLY A 375 -19.04 -4.93 6.86
CA GLY A 375 -17.64 -5.39 6.72
C GLY A 375 -17.44 -6.22 5.44
N ASN A 376 -16.29 -6.07 4.79
CA ASN A 376 -15.93 -6.82 3.58
C ASN A 376 -15.34 -8.22 3.86
N GLY A 377 -15.53 -8.74 5.07
CA GLY A 377 -14.99 -10.00 5.54
C GLY A 377 -15.69 -11.28 5.10
N THR A 378 -15.49 -12.30 5.93
CA THR A 378 -16.10 -13.62 5.76
C THR A 378 -17.62 -13.51 5.91
N ALA A 379 -18.37 -14.11 4.98
CA ALA A 379 -19.84 -14.03 4.93
C ALA A 379 -20.42 -12.65 4.52
N SER A 380 -19.59 -11.73 4.02
CA SER A 380 -20.02 -10.39 3.59
C SER A 380 -20.99 -10.45 2.40
N ARG A 381 -20.76 -11.35 1.43
CA ARG A 381 -21.65 -11.54 0.26
C ARG A 381 -23.03 -12.06 0.65
N GLU A 382 -23.08 -13.05 1.54
CA GLU A 382 -24.31 -13.61 2.08
C GLU A 382 -25.07 -12.59 2.93
N SER A 383 -24.35 -11.77 3.71
CA SER A 383 -24.94 -10.68 4.47
C SER A 383 -25.50 -9.58 3.57
N GLU A 384 -24.77 -9.22 2.50
CA GLU A 384 -25.21 -8.24 1.50
C GLU A 384 -26.55 -8.67 0.87
N GLN A 385 -26.72 -9.95 0.53
CA GLN A 385 -27.98 -10.47 -0.02
C GLN A 385 -29.17 -10.24 0.91
N VAL A 386 -28.99 -10.51 2.21
CA VAL A 386 -30.03 -10.34 3.22
C VAL A 386 -30.40 -8.86 3.39
N ILE A 387 -29.40 -7.97 3.37
CA ILE A 387 -29.60 -6.51 3.48
C ILE A 387 -30.35 -5.99 2.25
N VAL A 388 -29.98 -6.46 1.07
CA VAL A 388 -30.61 -6.10 -0.20
C VAL A 388 -32.08 -6.49 -0.22
N GLU A 389 -32.43 -7.68 0.24
CA GLU A 389 -33.83 -8.09 0.36
C GLU A 389 -34.57 -7.27 1.43
N LEU A 390 -33.93 -7.04 2.59
CA LEU A 390 -34.50 -6.24 3.67
C LEU A 390 -34.87 -4.83 3.20
N ILE A 391 -33.98 -4.14 2.47
CA ILE A 391 -34.20 -2.76 2.01
C ILE A 391 -35.45 -2.65 1.13
N LYS A 392 -35.78 -3.68 0.33
CA LYS A 392 -37.00 -3.71 -0.49
C LYS A 392 -38.28 -3.78 0.35
N GLU A 393 -38.18 -4.28 1.58
CA GLU A 393 -39.29 -4.48 2.51
C GLU A 393 -39.43 -3.35 3.54
N LEU A 394 -38.59 -2.31 3.49
CA LEU A 394 -38.62 -1.18 4.41
C LEU A 394 -39.48 -0.03 3.86
N ASP A 395 -40.24 0.60 4.74
CA ASP A 395 -41.08 1.78 4.42
C ASP A 395 -40.28 3.10 4.42
N ARG A 396 -38.98 3.05 4.71
CA ARG A 396 -38.07 4.20 4.81
C ARG A 396 -36.84 4.03 3.93
N PRO A 397 -36.29 5.13 3.38
CA PRO A 397 -35.09 5.06 2.56
C PRO A 397 -33.87 4.73 3.43
N VAL A 398 -33.37 3.50 3.30
CA VAL A 398 -32.09 3.05 3.88
C VAL A 398 -31.17 2.65 2.73
N GLN A 399 -29.91 3.07 2.82
CA GLN A 399 -28.87 2.67 1.88
C GLN A 399 -27.82 1.82 2.60
N TYR A 400 -27.04 1.06 1.85
CA TYR A 400 -25.92 0.31 2.41
C TYR A 400 -24.61 0.60 1.68
N VAL A 401 -23.52 0.30 2.36
CA VAL A 401 -22.16 0.43 1.84
C VAL A 401 -21.28 -0.67 2.41
N ILE A 402 -20.39 -1.18 1.57
CA ILE A 402 -19.35 -2.11 2.01
C ILE A 402 -18.15 -1.30 2.49
N VAL A 403 -17.66 -1.60 3.69
CA VAL A 403 -16.49 -0.96 4.28
C VAL A 403 -15.38 -1.96 4.51
N ASN A 404 -14.15 -1.49 4.46
CA ASN A 404 -12.99 -2.30 4.82
C ASN A 404 -13.03 -2.61 6.32
N GLU A 405 -13.02 -3.89 6.69
CA GLU A 405 -12.96 -4.34 8.09
C GLU A 405 -11.54 -4.60 8.59
N ALA A 406 -10.51 -4.44 7.75
CA ALA A 406 -9.12 -4.70 8.12
C ALA A 406 -8.74 -3.96 9.42
N GLY A 407 -8.16 -4.69 10.36
CA GLY A 407 -7.81 -4.18 11.69
C GLY A 407 -8.97 -4.07 12.69
N ALA A 408 -10.24 -4.31 12.31
CA ALA A 408 -11.37 -4.21 13.24
C ALA A 408 -11.29 -5.26 14.37
N SER A 409 -10.82 -6.46 14.04
CA SER A 409 -10.52 -7.52 15.02
C SER A 409 -9.37 -7.16 15.96
N VAL A 410 -8.33 -6.48 15.44
CA VAL A 410 -7.19 -6.01 16.24
C VAL A 410 -7.63 -4.89 17.18
N TYR A 411 -8.45 -3.96 16.70
CA TYR A 411 -9.07 -2.93 17.53
C TYR A 411 -9.93 -3.56 18.63
N SER A 412 -10.86 -4.46 18.30
CA SER A 412 -11.82 -4.98 19.27
C SER A 412 -11.18 -5.79 20.41
N ALA A 413 -10.06 -6.44 20.13
CA ALA A 413 -9.22 -7.15 21.10
C ALA A 413 -8.24 -6.22 21.86
N SER A 414 -8.14 -4.94 21.49
CA SER A 414 -7.20 -4.00 22.10
C SER A 414 -7.61 -3.56 23.50
N LYS A 415 -6.63 -3.05 24.26
CA LYS A 415 -6.88 -2.38 25.54
C LYS A 415 -7.74 -1.14 25.38
N LEU A 416 -7.48 -0.36 24.32
CA LEU A 416 -8.24 0.86 24.01
C LEU A 416 -9.74 0.56 23.83
N ALA A 417 -10.09 -0.45 23.02
CA ALA A 417 -11.48 -0.83 22.82
C ALA A 417 -12.12 -1.39 24.10
N THR A 418 -11.34 -2.03 24.96
CA THR A 418 -11.81 -2.49 26.28
C THR A 418 -12.09 -1.32 27.23
N GLU A 419 -11.31 -0.25 27.15
CA GLU A 419 -11.53 0.99 27.91
C GLU A 419 -12.72 1.80 27.35
N GLU A 420 -12.88 1.88 26.03
CA GLU A 420 -14.02 2.54 25.38
C GLU A 420 -15.34 1.79 25.60
N PHE A 421 -15.31 0.45 25.61
CA PHE A 421 -16.49 -0.41 25.75
C PHE A 421 -16.28 -1.61 26.70
N PRO A 422 -16.16 -1.37 28.01
CA PRO A 422 -15.94 -2.44 28.99
C PRO A 422 -17.03 -3.51 29.00
N GLN A 423 -18.27 -3.11 28.73
CA GLN A 423 -19.47 -3.93 28.76
C GLN A 423 -19.75 -4.70 27.47
N PHE A 424 -19.02 -4.41 26.39
CA PHE A 424 -19.21 -5.08 25.10
C PHE A 424 -18.25 -6.25 24.95
N ASP A 425 -18.72 -7.30 24.28
CA ASP A 425 -17.85 -8.38 23.82
C ASP A 425 -17.01 -7.94 22.60
N VAL A 426 -16.05 -8.79 22.21
CA VAL A 426 -15.12 -8.52 21.12
C VAL A 426 -15.84 -8.33 19.77
N GLY A 427 -16.90 -9.09 19.50
CA GLY A 427 -17.65 -8.97 18.24
C GLY A 427 -18.50 -7.69 18.17
N GLN A 428 -19.10 -7.29 19.30
CA GLN A 428 -19.86 -6.05 19.40
C GLN A 428 -18.98 -4.81 19.19
N ARG A 429 -17.75 -4.81 19.74
CA ARG A 429 -16.75 -3.75 19.52
C ARG A 429 -16.34 -3.66 18.05
N SER A 430 -16.18 -4.81 17.38
CA SER A 430 -15.87 -4.87 15.96
C SER A 430 -16.96 -4.22 15.11
N ALA A 431 -18.24 -4.58 15.35
CA ALA A 431 -19.39 -3.98 14.66
C ALA A 431 -19.50 -2.46 14.90
N ALA A 432 -19.19 -1.99 16.12
CA ALA A 432 -19.15 -0.56 16.43
C ALA A 432 -18.05 0.18 15.64
N SER A 433 -16.87 -0.42 15.51
CA SER A 433 -15.79 0.14 14.66
C SER A 433 -16.20 0.19 13.18
N ILE A 434 -16.84 -0.86 12.65
CA ILE A 434 -17.35 -0.90 11.27
C ILE A 434 -18.35 0.24 10.99
N ALA A 435 -19.24 0.56 11.95
CA ALA A 435 -20.15 1.69 11.84
C ALA A 435 -19.40 3.04 11.84
N ARG A 436 -18.50 3.24 12.81
CA ARG A 436 -17.77 4.50 12.99
C ARG A 436 -16.80 4.81 11.84
N ARG A 437 -16.20 3.79 11.21
CA ARG A 437 -15.36 3.95 10.01
C ARG A 437 -16.07 4.64 8.86
N LEU A 438 -17.38 4.42 8.70
CA LEU A 438 -18.15 5.09 7.66
C LEU A 438 -18.39 6.57 8.00
N GLN A 439 -18.58 6.87 9.29
CA GLN A 439 -18.82 8.24 9.76
C GLN A 439 -17.56 9.09 9.62
N ASP A 440 -16.41 8.58 10.08
CA ASP A 440 -15.11 9.18 9.83
C ASP A 440 -14.01 8.10 9.78
N PRO A 441 -13.52 7.73 8.59
CA PRO A 441 -12.48 6.73 8.43
C PRO A 441 -11.19 7.09 9.18
N LEU A 442 -10.78 8.35 9.13
CA LEU A 442 -9.54 8.82 9.75
C LEU A 442 -9.63 8.67 11.28
N ALA A 443 -10.70 9.19 11.88
CA ALA A 443 -10.85 9.21 13.34
C ALA A 443 -10.97 7.81 13.96
N GLU A 444 -11.46 6.83 13.21
CA GLU A 444 -11.59 5.44 13.68
C GLU A 444 -10.34 4.60 13.37
N LEU A 445 -9.72 4.73 12.19
CA LEU A 445 -8.55 3.94 11.81
C LEU A 445 -7.29 4.29 12.61
N VAL A 446 -7.13 5.54 13.06
CA VAL A 446 -6.00 5.97 13.93
C VAL A 446 -5.98 5.28 15.30
N LYS A 447 -7.09 4.64 15.71
CA LYS A 447 -7.16 3.87 16.95
C LYS A 447 -6.46 2.51 16.85
N ILE A 448 -6.06 2.13 15.64
CA ILE A 448 -5.46 0.85 15.30
C ILE A 448 -3.98 1.09 15.04
N ASP A 449 -3.16 0.15 15.49
CA ASP A 449 -1.75 0.12 15.09
C ASP A 449 -1.65 0.07 13.55
N PRO A 450 -0.99 1.05 12.89
CA PRO A 450 -1.03 1.18 11.43
C PRO A 450 -0.56 -0.07 10.69
N LYS A 451 0.45 -0.78 11.21
CA LYS A 451 0.94 -2.06 10.64
C LYS A 451 -0.01 -3.23 10.85
N SER A 452 -1.08 -3.06 11.63
CA SER A 452 -2.15 -4.04 11.80
C SER A 452 -3.35 -3.76 10.89
N ILE A 453 -3.36 -2.62 10.21
CA ILE A 453 -4.31 -2.34 9.13
C ILE A 453 -3.79 -3.10 7.90
N GLY A 454 -4.57 -4.06 7.41
CA GLY A 454 -4.22 -4.83 6.22
C GLY A 454 -4.22 -3.93 4.98
N VAL A 455 -3.05 -3.54 4.51
CA VAL A 455 -2.84 -2.59 3.41
C VAL A 455 -2.15 -3.24 2.20
N GLY A 456 -1.73 -4.50 2.32
CA GLY A 456 -1.27 -5.29 1.19
C GLY A 456 -0.89 -6.73 1.54
N GLN A 457 -0.56 -7.50 0.50
CA GLN A 457 -0.07 -8.87 0.65
C GLN A 457 1.36 -8.87 1.19
N TYR A 458 1.76 -9.95 1.89
CA TYR A 458 3.10 -10.12 2.48
C TYR A 458 3.49 -9.12 3.58
N GLN A 459 2.57 -8.27 4.05
CA GLN A 459 2.83 -7.27 5.09
C GLN A 459 3.45 -7.84 6.38
N HIS A 460 3.12 -9.09 6.74
CA HIS A 460 3.68 -9.78 7.90
C HIS A 460 5.05 -10.41 7.66
N ASP A 461 5.45 -10.56 6.39
CA ASP A 461 6.67 -11.25 5.96
C ASP A 461 7.86 -10.28 5.84
N MET A 462 7.65 -9.00 6.15
CA MET A 462 8.60 -7.91 5.93
C MET A 462 9.22 -7.38 7.23
N ASN A 463 10.24 -6.53 7.13
CA ASN A 463 10.77 -5.77 8.25
C ASN A 463 9.70 -4.91 8.96
N GLN A 464 9.21 -5.43 10.09
CA GLN A 464 8.11 -4.82 10.85
C GLN A 464 8.46 -3.45 11.45
N LYS A 465 9.75 -3.15 11.65
CA LYS A 465 10.18 -1.84 12.16
C LYS A 465 10.05 -0.78 11.06
N LYS A 466 10.64 -1.06 9.89
CA LYS A 466 10.59 -0.14 8.73
C LYS A 466 9.15 0.08 8.25
N LEU A 467 8.36 -0.99 8.20
CA LEU A 467 6.93 -0.92 7.91
C LEU A 467 6.18 -0.02 8.90
N GLY A 468 6.42 -0.22 10.20
CA GLY A 468 5.79 0.57 11.26
C GLY A 468 6.10 2.07 11.14
N GLU A 469 7.38 2.41 11.04
CA GLU A 469 7.85 3.81 10.91
C GLU A 469 7.23 4.48 9.67
N THR A 470 7.16 3.78 8.53
CA THR A 470 6.60 4.34 7.29
C THR A 470 5.09 4.55 7.40
N LEU A 471 4.34 3.55 7.88
CA LEU A 471 2.88 3.66 7.99
C LEU A 471 2.46 4.66 9.07
N GLU A 472 3.21 4.78 10.17
CA GLU A 472 3.02 5.84 11.16
C GLU A 472 3.22 7.23 10.55
N GLY A 473 4.24 7.41 9.72
CA GLY A 473 4.46 8.66 8.97
C GLY A 473 3.30 9.00 8.04
N VAL A 474 2.72 8.01 7.35
CA VAL A 474 1.52 8.20 6.51
C VAL A 474 0.31 8.64 7.35
N VAL A 475 0.12 8.06 8.53
CA VAL A 475 -0.97 8.46 9.43
C VAL A 475 -0.76 9.89 9.92
N GLU A 476 0.45 10.24 10.34
CA GLU A 476 0.83 11.61 10.71
C GLU A 476 0.50 12.59 9.57
N ASP A 477 0.90 12.28 8.33
CA ASP A 477 0.62 13.13 7.18
C ASP A 477 -0.88 13.33 6.95
N CYS A 478 -1.66 12.24 6.98
CA CYS A 478 -3.10 12.30 6.78
C CYS A 478 -3.79 13.15 7.87
N VAL A 479 -3.42 12.93 9.14
CA VAL A 479 -3.99 13.66 10.28
C VAL A 479 -3.66 15.15 10.22
N ASN A 480 -2.41 15.52 9.95
CA ASN A 480 -2.00 16.93 9.89
C ASN A 480 -2.52 17.64 8.64
N LYS A 481 -2.69 16.91 7.52
CA LYS A 481 -3.30 17.45 6.30
C LYS A 481 -4.77 17.78 6.51
N VAL A 482 -5.51 16.88 7.17
CA VAL A 482 -6.92 17.10 7.51
C VAL A 482 -7.08 18.14 8.60
N GLY A 483 -6.22 18.14 9.61
CA GLY A 483 -6.36 18.94 10.84
C GLY A 483 -7.45 18.38 11.76
N VAL A 484 -7.37 18.67 13.06
CA VAL A 484 -8.28 18.06 14.05
C VAL A 484 -8.91 19.12 14.94
N ASP A 485 -10.17 18.93 15.29
CA ASP A 485 -10.86 19.79 16.25
C ASP A 485 -10.40 19.44 17.67
N LEU A 486 -9.82 20.41 18.36
CA LEU A 486 -9.22 20.27 19.67
C LEU A 486 -10.22 19.84 20.76
N ASN A 487 -11.48 20.26 20.62
CA ASN A 487 -12.51 20.02 21.61
C ASN A 487 -13.23 18.67 21.43
N THR A 488 -13.09 18.03 20.27
CA THR A 488 -13.79 16.77 19.97
C THR A 488 -12.86 15.61 19.64
N ALA A 489 -11.62 15.86 19.20
CA ALA A 489 -10.67 14.81 18.84
C ALA A 489 -10.38 13.85 20.00
N SER A 490 -10.22 12.57 19.68
CA SER A 490 -9.81 11.55 20.66
C SER A 490 -8.31 11.62 20.94
N ALA A 491 -7.85 11.09 22.08
CA ALA A 491 -6.41 11.01 22.36
C ALA A 491 -5.62 10.21 21.30
N PRO A 492 -6.12 9.07 20.75
CA PRO A 492 -5.48 8.37 19.64
C PRO A 492 -5.37 9.20 18.35
N LEU A 493 -6.27 10.14 18.10
CA LEU A 493 -6.16 11.04 16.95
C LEU A 493 -5.14 12.16 17.22
N LEU A 494 -5.18 12.75 18.41
CA LEU A 494 -4.29 13.84 18.82
C LEU A 494 -2.80 13.44 18.84
N GLN A 495 -2.46 12.17 19.14
CA GLN A 495 -1.06 11.72 19.17
C GLN A 495 -0.35 11.73 17.80
N TYR A 496 -1.10 11.88 16.71
CA TYR A 496 -0.54 11.98 15.35
C TYR A 496 -0.46 13.43 14.87
N ILE A 497 -0.84 14.40 15.69
CA ILE A 497 -0.61 15.81 15.38
C ILE A 497 0.86 16.14 15.62
N SER A 498 1.42 16.89 14.69
CA SER A 498 2.78 17.42 14.75
C SER A 498 3.11 17.97 16.14
N GLY A 499 4.19 17.48 16.75
CA GLY A 499 4.64 17.91 18.08
C GLY A 499 3.86 17.37 19.28
N ILE A 500 2.83 16.54 19.08
CA ILE A 500 2.04 15.95 20.17
C ILE A 500 2.43 14.50 20.40
N SER A 501 3.01 14.21 21.56
CA SER A 501 3.24 12.83 21.99
C SER A 501 1.96 12.19 22.56
N LYS A 502 1.94 10.86 22.66
CA LYS A 502 0.86 10.11 23.33
C LYS A 502 0.53 10.62 24.73
N ALA A 503 1.54 11.06 25.49
CA ALA A 503 1.33 11.63 26.83
C ALA A 503 0.65 13.01 26.77
N ILE A 504 1.07 13.87 25.84
CA ILE A 504 0.47 15.20 25.66
C ILE A 504 -0.97 15.06 25.15
N ALA A 505 -1.23 14.14 24.21
CA ALA A 505 -2.57 13.86 23.70
C ALA A 505 -3.55 13.50 24.83
N LYS A 506 -3.14 12.65 25.77
CA LYS A 506 -3.94 12.34 26.96
C LYS A 506 -4.16 13.58 27.82
N ASN A 507 -3.10 14.33 28.12
CA ASN A 507 -3.20 15.53 28.95
C ASN A 507 -4.12 16.61 28.34
N ILE A 508 -4.19 16.72 27.02
CA ILE A 508 -5.14 17.63 26.33
C ILE A 508 -6.59 17.21 26.63
N VAL A 509 -6.88 15.91 26.53
CA VAL A 509 -8.21 15.37 26.84
C VAL A 509 -8.55 15.54 28.31
N ASP A 510 -7.63 15.18 29.21
CA ASP A 510 -7.80 15.35 30.66
C ASP A 510 -8.05 16.84 31.00
N TYR A 511 -7.27 17.75 30.39
CA TYR A 511 -7.44 19.20 30.61
C TYR A 511 -8.82 19.71 30.20
N ARG A 512 -9.35 19.31 29.03
CA ARG A 512 -10.70 19.77 28.60
C ARG A 512 -11.84 19.13 29.38
N GLU A 513 -11.64 17.94 29.94
CA GLU A 513 -12.62 17.31 30.83
C GLU A 513 -12.67 18.03 32.19
N GLU A 514 -11.54 18.48 32.71
CA GLU A 514 -11.45 19.20 34.00
C GLU A 514 -11.82 20.69 33.88
N ASN A 515 -11.38 21.37 32.82
CA ASN A 515 -11.46 22.83 32.68
C ASN A 515 -12.55 23.28 31.70
N GLY A 516 -13.21 22.34 31.01
CA GLY A 516 -14.15 22.61 29.93
C GLY A 516 -13.46 22.81 28.57
N LYS A 517 -14.25 23.18 27.56
CA LYS A 517 -13.79 23.37 26.18
C LYS A 517 -12.71 24.45 26.09
N PHE A 518 -11.72 24.22 25.23
CA PHE A 518 -10.75 25.23 24.81
C PHE A 518 -11.45 26.33 24.02
N LYS A 519 -11.15 27.59 24.35
CA LYS A 519 -11.71 28.78 23.68
C LYS A 519 -10.75 29.44 22.72
N SER A 520 -9.45 29.24 22.93
CA SER A 520 -8.39 29.73 22.07
C SER A 520 -7.23 28.74 22.01
N ARG A 521 -6.46 28.75 20.93
CA ARG A 521 -5.25 27.92 20.81
C ARG A 521 -4.25 28.21 21.93
N ALA A 522 -4.14 29.46 22.38
CA ALA A 522 -3.18 29.86 23.42
C ALA A 522 -3.36 29.10 24.75
N GLU A 523 -4.57 28.58 25.03
CA GLU A 523 -4.84 27.75 26.21
C GLU A 523 -4.09 26.42 26.20
N LEU A 524 -3.61 25.94 25.06
CA LEU A 524 -2.75 24.75 24.96
C LEU A 524 -1.48 24.88 25.79
N LEU A 525 -0.94 26.09 25.98
CA LEU A 525 0.24 26.33 26.81
C LEU A 525 -0.02 26.05 28.31
N LYS A 526 -1.29 25.93 28.72
CA LYS A 526 -1.67 25.54 30.09
C LYS A 526 -1.69 24.02 30.26
N VAL A 527 -1.62 23.25 29.16
CA VAL A 527 -1.66 21.79 29.21
C VAL A 527 -0.32 21.25 29.73
N PRO A 528 -0.33 20.32 30.71
CA PRO A 528 0.90 19.75 31.25
C PRO A 528 1.79 19.12 30.18
N LYS A 529 3.10 19.41 30.23
CA LYS A 529 4.14 18.92 29.30
C LYS A 529 4.04 19.44 27.85
N LEU A 530 3.11 20.36 27.56
CA LEU A 530 3.05 21.06 26.27
C LEU A 530 3.84 22.37 26.38
N GLY A 531 5.10 22.34 25.95
CA GLY A 531 5.97 23.53 25.97
C GLY A 531 5.83 24.41 24.71
N PRO A 532 6.49 25.59 24.69
CA PRO A 532 6.41 26.53 23.57
C PRO A 532 6.80 25.94 22.21
N LYS A 533 7.81 25.06 22.16
CA LYS A 533 8.20 24.38 20.91
C LYS A 533 7.12 23.42 20.42
N ALA A 534 6.55 22.61 21.32
CA ALA A 534 5.45 21.71 20.97
C ALA A 534 4.21 22.49 20.51
N TYR A 535 3.93 23.63 21.15
CA TYR A 535 2.88 24.55 20.74
C TYR A 535 3.10 25.10 19.32
N GLU A 536 4.32 25.58 19.02
CA GLU A 536 4.70 26.00 17.67
C GLU A 536 4.45 24.89 16.65
N GLN A 537 4.84 23.66 16.94
CA GLN A 537 4.65 22.55 16.01
C GLN A 537 3.16 22.19 15.80
N CYS A 538 2.34 22.22 16.86
CA CYS A 538 0.99 21.66 16.80
C CYS A 538 -0.11 22.68 16.48
N ALA A 539 0.06 23.96 16.84
CA ALA A 539 -1.06 24.89 16.95
C ALA A 539 -1.81 25.11 15.63
N GLY A 540 -1.10 25.18 14.50
CA GLY A 540 -1.73 25.36 13.19
C GLY A 540 -2.53 24.14 12.70
N PHE A 541 -2.34 22.96 13.28
CA PHE A 541 -3.05 21.72 12.92
C PHE A 541 -4.27 21.45 13.80
N LEU A 542 -4.36 22.12 14.95
CA LEU A 542 -5.48 22.04 15.89
C LEU A 542 -6.49 23.15 15.60
N ARG A 543 -7.77 22.82 15.48
CA ARG A 543 -8.85 23.77 15.18
C ARG A 543 -9.81 23.92 16.34
N ILE A 544 -10.44 25.09 16.45
CA ILE A 544 -11.52 25.36 17.41
C ILE A 544 -12.69 25.98 16.63
N ALA A 545 -13.71 25.17 16.33
CA ALA A 545 -14.83 25.60 15.47
C ALA A 545 -15.65 26.75 16.07
N ASP A 546 -15.82 26.77 17.39
CA ASP A 546 -16.60 27.76 18.16
C ASP A 546 -15.70 28.68 19.02
N GLY A 547 -14.45 28.90 18.59
CA GLY A 547 -13.46 29.70 19.32
C GLY A 547 -13.77 31.20 19.37
N GLU A 548 -13.15 31.90 20.33
CA GLU A 548 -13.28 33.37 20.45
C GLU A 548 -12.69 34.07 19.22
N ASN A 549 -11.52 33.62 18.76
CA ASN A 549 -10.87 34.06 17.54
C ASN A 549 -11.28 33.18 16.34
N PRO A 550 -11.94 33.73 15.30
CA PRO A 550 -12.33 32.96 14.11
C PRO A 550 -11.16 32.31 13.37
N LEU A 551 -9.95 32.87 13.49
CA LEU A 551 -8.76 32.29 12.86
C LEU A 551 -8.38 30.93 13.45
N ASP A 552 -8.80 30.62 14.69
CA ASP A 552 -8.54 29.32 15.32
C ASP A 552 -9.29 28.17 14.64
N ALA A 553 -10.30 28.43 13.82
CA ALA A 553 -10.96 27.42 12.98
C ALA A 553 -10.26 27.21 11.62
N THR A 554 -9.32 28.07 11.26
CA THR A 554 -8.55 28.00 10.00
C THR A 554 -7.26 27.23 10.21
N SER A 555 -6.51 26.98 9.13
CA SER A 555 -5.16 26.45 9.22
C SER A 555 -4.08 27.55 9.27
N VAL A 556 -4.47 28.81 9.45
CA VAL A 556 -3.53 29.91 9.67
C VAL A 556 -2.82 29.67 10.99
N HIS A 557 -1.49 29.69 10.98
CA HIS A 557 -0.69 29.49 12.18
C HIS A 557 -0.75 30.73 13.09
N PRO A 558 -0.76 30.59 14.44
CA PRO A 558 -0.73 31.73 15.37
C PRO A 558 0.40 32.73 15.13
N GLU A 559 1.55 32.28 14.61
CA GLU A 559 2.68 33.16 14.26
C GLU A 559 2.33 34.20 13.16
N SER A 560 1.29 33.91 12.37
CA SER A 560 0.85 34.75 11.25
C SER A 560 -0.42 35.53 11.56
N TYR A 561 -0.91 35.53 12.80
CA TYR A 561 -2.15 36.22 13.17
C TYR A 561 -2.07 37.73 12.95
N ASP A 562 -1.01 38.38 13.41
CA ASP A 562 -0.83 39.83 13.24
C ASP A 562 -0.80 40.24 11.76
N ALA A 563 -0.15 39.44 10.91
CA ALA A 563 -0.13 39.64 9.46
C ALA A 563 -1.52 39.45 8.85
N THR A 564 -2.25 38.43 9.31
CA THR A 564 -3.61 38.13 8.84
C THR A 564 -4.60 39.23 9.23
N LEU A 565 -4.51 39.78 10.43
CA LEU A 565 -5.37 40.89 10.87
C LEU A 565 -5.15 42.14 10.00
N LYS A 566 -3.89 42.52 9.75
CA LYS A 566 -3.55 43.63 8.85
C LYS A 566 -4.04 43.39 7.41
N LEU A 567 -3.98 42.15 6.94
CA LEU A 567 -4.51 41.77 5.63
C LEU A 567 -6.03 41.93 5.57
N MET A 568 -6.75 41.46 6.60
CA MET A 568 -8.19 41.60 6.71
C MET A 568 -8.63 43.07 6.70
N ASP A 569 -7.93 43.92 7.45
CA ASP A 569 -8.18 45.37 7.47
C ASP A 569 -8.01 46.00 6.08
N LYS A 570 -6.95 45.63 5.34
CA LYS A 570 -6.69 46.12 3.98
C LYS A 570 -7.74 45.65 2.97
N LEU A 571 -8.28 44.45 3.14
CA LEU A 571 -9.28 43.86 2.26
C LEU A 571 -10.71 44.22 2.65
N GLY A 572 -10.91 44.91 3.78
CA GLY A 572 -12.24 45.24 4.31
C GLY A 572 -13.03 44.00 4.72
N ILE A 573 -12.34 42.95 5.20
CA ILE A 573 -12.95 41.70 5.67
C ILE A 573 -13.07 41.75 7.18
N THR A 574 -14.26 41.48 7.70
CA THR A 574 -14.50 41.44 9.14
C THR A 574 -14.46 40.01 9.69
N PHE A 575 -14.39 39.86 11.02
CA PHE A 575 -14.55 38.55 11.65
C PHE A 575 -15.92 37.92 11.40
N ASP A 576 -16.96 38.72 11.22
CA ASP A 576 -18.30 38.22 10.90
C ASP A 576 -18.35 37.62 9.48
N ASP A 577 -17.62 38.20 8.53
CA ASP A 577 -17.45 37.63 7.19
C ASP A 577 -16.78 36.25 7.27
N VAL A 578 -15.71 36.12 8.06
CA VAL A 578 -15.02 34.84 8.28
C VAL A 578 -15.94 33.81 8.94
N ARG A 579 -16.69 34.21 9.98
CA ARG A 579 -17.69 33.34 10.64
C ARG A 579 -18.82 32.93 9.71
N ALA A 580 -19.25 33.80 8.80
CA ALA A 580 -20.25 33.48 7.79
C ALA A 580 -19.69 32.46 6.79
N ALA A 581 -18.45 32.63 6.33
CA ALA A 581 -17.78 31.68 5.46
C ALA A 581 -17.63 30.30 6.13
N GLN A 582 -17.28 30.25 7.43
CA GLN A 582 -17.24 29.02 8.23
C GLN A 582 -18.60 28.31 8.29
N LYS A 583 -19.68 29.05 8.58
CA LYS A 583 -21.04 28.48 8.62
C LYS A 583 -21.46 27.93 7.27
N ASN A 584 -21.12 28.61 6.19
CA ASN A 584 -21.42 28.16 4.83
C ASN A 584 -20.64 26.90 4.47
N ALA A 585 -19.35 26.81 4.85
CA ALA A 585 -18.54 25.62 4.67
C ALA A 585 -19.12 24.43 5.46
N ALA A 586 -19.43 24.60 6.74
CA ALA A 586 -20.03 23.56 7.58
C ALA A 586 -21.39 23.08 7.04
N LYS A 587 -22.22 23.99 6.53
CA LYS A 587 -23.52 23.65 5.92
C LYS A 587 -23.37 22.86 4.62
N ALA A 588 -22.39 23.22 3.78
CA ALA A 588 -22.10 22.50 2.54
C ALA A 588 -21.68 21.03 2.78
N VAL A 589 -21.00 20.75 3.90
CA VAL A 589 -20.65 19.38 4.32
C VAL A 589 -21.89 18.58 4.71
N LEU A 590 -22.85 19.18 5.42
CA LEU A 590 -24.07 18.51 5.89
C LEU A 590 -25.12 18.30 4.78
N GLU A 591 -25.16 19.17 3.76
CA GLU A 591 -26.19 19.14 2.70
C GLU A 591 -25.77 18.38 1.42
N LYS A 592 -24.51 17.95 1.29
CA LYS A 592 -24.06 17.17 0.12
C LYS A 592 -24.77 15.80 0.08
N PRO A 593 -25.60 15.51 -0.94
CA PRO A 593 -26.07 14.15 -1.17
C PRO A 593 -24.86 13.31 -1.60
N ALA A 594 -24.64 12.16 -0.95
CA ALA A 594 -23.77 11.15 -1.51
C ALA A 594 -24.24 10.81 -2.93
N ALA A 595 -23.29 10.61 -3.86
CA ALA A 595 -23.56 10.39 -5.27
C ALA A 595 -24.61 9.27 -5.44
N ARG A 596 -25.82 9.62 -5.88
CA ARG A 596 -26.81 8.62 -6.30
C ARG A 596 -26.23 7.87 -7.50
N PRO A 597 -26.38 6.54 -7.58
CA PRO A 597 -26.12 5.83 -8.82
C PRO A 597 -27.13 6.35 -9.86
N GLU A 598 -26.68 7.15 -10.82
CA GLU A 598 -27.50 7.47 -11.99
C GLU A 598 -27.57 6.22 -12.90
N ASN A 599 -28.33 5.21 -12.48
CA ASN A 599 -28.70 4.06 -13.30
C ASN A 599 -29.87 4.41 -14.23
N LYS A 600 -29.78 5.54 -14.93
CA LYS A 600 -30.66 5.85 -16.07
C LYS A 600 -29.79 6.03 -17.31
N PRO A 601 -30.17 5.47 -18.47
CA PRO A 601 -29.52 5.84 -19.72
C PRO A 601 -29.60 7.37 -19.82
N ALA A 602 -28.44 8.02 -19.94
CA ALA A 602 -28.34 9.47 -19.98
C ALA A 602 -29.43 10.01 -20.92
N PRO A 603 -30.27 10.98 -20.49
CA PRO A 603 -31.16 11.63 -21.43
C PRO A 603 -30.25 12.21 -22.51
N LYS A 604 -30.48 11.81 -23.77
CA LYS A 604 -29.68 12.25 -24.93
C LYS A 604 -29.46 13.76 -24.79
N LYS A 605 -28.24 14.16 -24.40
CA LYS A 605 -27.87 15.57 -24.39
C LYS A 605 -28.10 16.04 -25.81
N LYS A 606 -29.09 16.93 -26.02
CA LYS A 606 -29.29 17.57 -27.31
C LYS A 606 -27.91 18.12 -27.74
N PRO A 607 -27.45 17.82 -28.95
CA PRO A 607 -26.13 18.27 -29.39
C PRO A 607 -26.05 19.79 -29.20
N LYS A 608 -24.96 20.27 -28.58
CA LYS A 608 -24.71 21.70 -28.47
C LYS A 608 -24.71 22.28 -29.87
N GLN A 609 -25.70 23.12 -30.15
CA GLN A 609 -25.91 23.74 -31.45
C GLN A 609 -24.83 24.81 -31.62
N VAL A 610 -23.80 24.51 -32.43
CA VAL A 610 -22.76 25.48 -32.77
C VAL A 610 -23.28 26.34 -33.92
N VAL A 611 -23.56 27.61 -33.62
CA VAL A 611 -24.04 28.58 -34.62
C VAL A 611 -22.83 29.25 -35.27
N ILE A 612 -22.55 28.92 -36.53
CA ILE A 612 -21.52 29.60 -37.32
C ILE A 612 -22.17 30.80 -38.00
N LYS A 613 -21.74 32.01 -37.65
CA LYS A 613 -22.16 33.26 -38.31
C LYS A 613 -21.16 33.60 -39.43
N ASN A 614 -21.61 34.29 -40.48
CA ASN A 614 -20.82 34.73 -41.65
C ASN A 614 -20.32 33.62 -42.62
N THR A 615 -21.20 32.70 -42.99
CA THR A 615 -20.97 31.71 -44.07
C THR A 615 -20.75 32.33 -45.46
N ASN A 616 -21.05 33.62 -45.64
CA ASN A 616 -20.90 34.35 -46.91
C ASN A 616 -19.45 34.83 -47.18
N THR A 617 -18.50 34.50 -46.29
CA THR A 617 -17.07 34.79 -46.48
C THR A 617 -16.33 33.53 -46.92
N ALA A 618 -15.26 33.65 -47.72
CA ALA A 618 -14.47 32.50 -48.17
C ALA A 618 -13.97 31.61 -47.00
N MET A 619 -13.68 32.22 -45.85
CA MET A 619 -13.27 31.53 -44.63
C MET A 619 -14.46 30.85 -43.93
N GLY A 620 -15.63 31.48 -43.88
CA GLY A 620 -16.86 30.88 -43.36
C GLY A 620 -17.37 29.72 -44.20
N ALA A 621 -17.22 29.80 -45.53
CA ALA A 621 -17.54 28.71 -46.47
C ALA A 621 -16.57 27.53 -46.34
N ALA A 622 -15.26 27.79 -46.16
CA ALA A 622 -14.26 26.76 -45.93
C ALA A 622 -14.48 26.04 -44.57
N LEU A 623 -14.85 26.78 -43.52
CA LEU A 623 -15.14 26.23 -42.20
C LEU A 623 -16.43 25.39 -42.20
N ALA A 624 -17.46 25.83 -42.93
CA ALA A 624 -18.70 25.06 -43.12
C ALA A 624 -18.45 23.77 -43.91
N ALA A 625 -17.64 23.82 -44.97
CA ALA A 625 -17.26 22.64 -45.76
C ALA A 625 -16.42 21.63 -44.97
N ALA A 626 -15.52 22.09 -44.10
CA ALA A 626 -14.71 21.23 -43.23
C ALA A 626 -15.52 20.51 -42.15
N LEU A 627 -16.66 21.07 -41.74
CA LEU A 627 -17.52 20.53 -40.67
C LEU A 627 -18.67 19.65 -41.20
N ALA A 628 -18.94 19.66 -42.51
CA ALA A 628 -20.01 18.90 -43.16
C ALA A 628 -19.86 17.36 -43.10
N GLY A 629 -18.68 16.86 -42.70
CA GLY A 629 -18.43 15.42 -42.49
C GLY A 629 -18.83 14.89 -41.10
N SER A 630 -19.37 15.74 -40.23
CA SER A 630 -19.81 15.38 -38.88
C SER A 630 -21.33 15.51 -38.74
N ASN A 631 -21.99 14.56 -38.07
CA ASN A 631 -23.45 14.50 -37.88
C ASN A 631 -24.00 15.69 -37.05
N LEU A 632 -24.02 16.88 -37.62
CA LEU A 632 -24.58 18.12 -37.07
C LEU A 632 -25.41 18.81 -38.17
N ALA A 633 -26.66 19.19 -37.87
CA ALA A 633 -27.57 19.81 -38.83
C ALA A 633 -27.24 21.29 -39.07
N VAL A 634 -27.11 21.68 -40.34
CA VAL A 634 -26.89 23.06 -40.81
C VAL A 634 -28.24 23.66 -41.24
N VAL A 635 -28.53 24.90 -40.84
CA VAL A 635 -29.73 25.64 -41.26
C VAL A 635 -29.28 26.83 -42.12
N GLU A 636 -29.84 26.95 -43.33
CA GLU A 636 -29.67 28.08 -44.24
C GLU A 636 -30.74 29.15 -43.94
N ASP A 637 -30.33 30.42 -43.81
CA ASP A 637 -31.24 31.56 -43.67
C ASP A 637 -31.59 32.12 -45.05
N ASP A 638 -32.86 32.01 -45.47
CA ASP A 638 -33.40 32.65 -46.68
C ASP A 638 -34.24 33.90 -46.29
N PRO A 639 -34.17 35.02 -47.05
CA PRO A 639 -34.52 36.35 -46.55
C PRO A 639 -35.94 36.77 -46.96
N LYS A 640 -36.78 37.18 -46.00
CA LYS A 640 -37.90 38.12 -46.21
C LYS A 640 -38.59 38.51 -44.88
N SER A 641 -38.37 39.74 -44.41
CA SER A 641 -39.42 40.65 -43.91
C SER A 641 -38.85 41.97 -43.34
N LYS A 642 -38.72 42.95 -44.24
CA LYS A 642 -38.98 44.40 -44.12
C LYS A 642 -38.74 45.16 -42.79
N ASN A 643 -37.72 46.02 -42.86
CA ASN A 643 -37.76 47.50 -42.91
C ASN A 643 -38.10 48.35 -41.66
N SER A 644 -37.08 49.11 -41.20
CA SER A 644 -37.05 50.57 -40.93
C SER A 644 -36.19 50.85 -39.68
N GLY A 645 -35.20 51.74 -39.67
CA GLY A 645 -34.57 52.53 -40.71
C GLY A 645 -33.45 53.36 -40.05
N ALA A 646 -32.42 53.68 -40.85
CA ALA A 646 -31.45 54.78 -40.70
C ALA A 646 -30.58 54.81 -39.43
N LYS A 647 -29.30 55.19 -39.39
CA LYS A 647 -28.21 55.71 -40.25
C LYS A 647 -27.11 55.97 -39.19
N GLY A 648 -25.80 55.84 -39.34
CA GLY A 648 -24.82 55.46 -40.35
C GLY A 648 -23.49 55.27 -39.56
N GLY A 649 -22.56 54.43 -40.02
CA GLY A 649 -21.29 54.86 -40.64
C GLY A 649 -20.39 55.65 -39.66
N SER A 650 -19.17 55.26 -39.29
CA SER A 650 -18.02 54.76 -40.07
C SER A 650 -16.95 54.29 -39.04
N ALA A 651 -16.41 53.07 -39.10
CA ALA A 651 -15.18 52.65 -39.81
C ALA A 651 -14.00 53.65 -39.74
N ASN A 652 -12.90 53.28 -39.06
CA ASN A 652 -11.58 52.86 -39.59
C ASN A 652 -10.47 53.06 -38.53
N VAL A 653 -9.69 52.02 -38.19
CA VAL A 653 -8.32 51.70 -38.70
C VAL A 653 -7.22 52.62 -38.17
N GLY A 654 -6.19 52.01 -37.58
CA GLY A 654 -4.80 52.41 -37.85
C GLY A 654 -3.93 52.84 -36.68
N SER A 655 -2.86 52.06 -36.49
CA SER A 655 -1.46 52.49 -36.27
C SER A 655 -1.02 53.19 -34.96
N GLU A 656 -0.03 52.51 -34.34
CA GLU A 656 1.30 53.01 -33.98
C GLU A 656 1.48 54.20 -33.01
N ALA A 657 2.25 53.87 -31.96
CA ALA A 657 3.42 54.58 -31.43
C ALA A 657 3.34 56.11 -31.22
N GLY A 658 3.44 56.52 -29.96
CA GLY A 658 3.75 57.91 -29.61
C GLY A 658 4.03 58.11 -28.13
N LYS A 659 5.30 58.38 -27.80
CA LYS A 659 5.88 58.70 -26.50
C LYS A 659 5.32 59.97 -25.84
N ASN A 660 5.61 60.06 -24.53
CA ASN A 660 5.73 61.25 -23.67
C ASN A 660 4.40 61.93 -23.29
N GLY A 661 4.16 62.35 -22.05
CA GLY A 661 4.99 62.48 -20.85
C GLY A 661 4.27 63.41 -19.85
N GLY A 662 4.74 63.44 -18.59
CA GLY A 662 4.38 64.44 -17.57
C GLY A 662 3.21 64.02 -16.67
N LYS A 663 3.47 63.56 -15.44
CA LYS A 663 3.67 64.32 -14.18
C LYS A 663 2.39 64.96 -13.62
N GLY A 664 2.12 64.62 -12.35
CA GLY A 664 1.12 65.22 -11.44
C GLY A 664 0.37 64.10 -10.71
N ALA A 665 0.84 63.52 -9.61
CA ALA A 665 1.07 64.08 -8.27
C ALA A 665 -0.16 64.78 -7.67
N GLY A 666 -0.64 64.23 -6.54
CA GLY A 666 -1.63 64.82 -5.64
C GLY A 666 -3.06 64.29 -5.87
N ALA A 667 -3.87 64.06 -4.85
CA ALA A 667 -3.68 64.02 -3.41
C ALA A 667 -4.92 63.35 -2.83
N PHE A 668 -4.75 62.83 -1.62
CA PHE A 668 -5.82 62.42 -0.73
C PHE A 668 -6.87 63.54 -0.60
N GLY A 669 -8.13 63.16 -0.71
CA GLY A 669 -9.28 64.02 -0.44
C GLY A 669 -10.27 63.25 0.42
N ASP A 670 -10.11 63.38 1.73
CA ASP A 670 -11.14 63.08 2.72
C ASP A 670 -12.43 63.86 2.39
N GLY A 671 -13.56 63.18 2.50
CA GLY A 671 -14.88 63.75 2.23
C GLY A 671 -15.96 62.98 2.96
N ASN A 672 -16.00 63.19 4.28
CA ASN A 672 -17.03 62.73 5.20
C ASN A 672 -18.43 63.19 4.73
N GLY A 673 -19.39 62.26 4.66
CA GLY A 673 -20.77 62.50 4.25
C GLY A 673 -21.71 61.49 4.89
N VAL A 674 -22.03 61.73 6.16
CA VAL A 674 -23.09 61.04 6.91
C VAL A 674 -24.45 61.41 6.33
N ASN A 675 -25.28 60.41 5.97
CA ASN A 675 -26.72 60.39 6.26
C ASN A 675 -27.39 59.09 5.79
N GLY A 676 -28.23 58.52 6.66
CA GLY A 676 -29.46 57.84 6.25
C GLY A 676 -29.54 56.34 6.51
N ALA A 677 -30.09 55.99 7.67
CA ALA A 677 -30.56 54.65 8.00
C ALA A 677 -31.63 54.13 7.02
N GLY A 678 -31.55 52.85 6.67
CA GLY A 678 -32.53 52.14 5.85
C GLY A 678 -32.34 50.61 5.89
N SER A 679 -33.06 49.98 6.81
CA SER A 679 -33.62 48.61 6.77
C SER A 679 -32.82 47.47 6.12
N ASP A 680 -32.26 46.63 6.98
CA ASP A 680 -32.39 45.16 7.03
C ASP A 680 -32.98 44.45 5.79
N THR A 681 -32.10 43.96 4.91
CA THR A 681 -32.35 42.81 4.04
C THR A 681 -31.05 42.06 3.74
N GLY A 682 -30.87 40.88 4.35
CA GLY A 682 -30.08 39.75 3.82
C GLY A 682 -28.59 39.97 3.58
N ALA A 683 -27.77 39.67 4.60
CA ALA A 683 -26.31 39.61 4.48
C ALA A 683 -25.85 38.55 3.48
N GLN A 684 -25.62 38.96 2.23
CA GLN A 684 -24.64 38.32 1.35
C GLN A 684 -23.26 38.87 1.76
N GLY A 685 -22.42 38.05 2.40
CA GLY A 685 -21.07 38.45 2.82
C GLY A 685 -20.23 38.99 1.67
N ASN A 686 -19.27 39.87 1.96
CA ASN A 686 -18.50 40.69 1.02
C ASN A 686 -17.56 39.92 0.05
N PHE A 687 -17.69 38.59 -0.02
CA PHE A 687 -16.95 37.69 -0.90
C PHE A 687 -17.59 37.59 -2.30
N SER A 688 -17.88 38.71 -2.96
CA SER A 688 -18.27 38.68 -4.39
C SER A 688 -17.01 38.47 -5.25
N GLY A 689 -16.62 37.21 -5.46
CA GLY A 689 -15.44 36.78 -6.22
C GLY A 689 -14.32 36.20 -5.33
N SER A 690 -13.50 35.29 -5.88
CA SER A 690 -12.37 34.70 -5.14
C SER A 690 -11.38 35.78 -4.72
N LEU A 691 -11.03 35.80 -3.44
CA LEU A 691 -10.12 36.77 -2.84
C LEU A 691 -8.74 36.74 -3.51
N SER A 692 -8.30 35.55 -3.90
CA SER A 692 -7.05 35.33 -4.63
C SER A 692 -7.01 36.00 -6.01
N HIS A 693 -8.17 36.21 -6.64
CA HIS A 693 -8.33 36.83 -7.94
C HIS A 693 -8.54 38.36 -7.88
N LYS A 694 -8.79 38.91 -6.68
CA LYS A 694 -8.93 40.36 -6.47
C LYS A 694 -7.58 41.08 -6.31
N ILE A 695 -6.50 40.34 -6.11
CA ILE A 695 -5.14 40.86 -5.90
C ILE A 695 -4.26 40.42 -7.07
N SER A 696 -3.63 41.37 -7.77
CA SER A 696 -2.72 41.04 -8.88
C SER A 696 -1.41 40.40 -8.36
N GLU A 697 -0.72 39.61 -9.18
CA GLU A 697 0.56 38.98 -8.79
C GLU A 697 1.62 40.02 -8.36
N SER A 698 1.65 41.19 -8.99
CA SER A 698 2.55 42.29 -8.59
C SER A 698 2.17 42.93 -7.25
N ASP A 699 0.89 42.88 -6.87
CA ASP A 699 0.41 43.40 -5.59
C ASP A 699 0.64 42.39 -4.47
N LYS A 700 0.61 41.08 -4.75
CA LYS A 700 0.90 40.03 -3.76
C LYS A 700 2.30 40.15 -3.18
N LYS A 701 3.32 40.40 -4.02
CA LYS A 701 4.70 40.55 -3.58
C LYS A 701 4.88 41.75 -2.64
N LYS A 702 4.34 42.92 -3.03
CA LYS A 702 4.38 44.13 -2.19
C LYS A 702 3.63 43.93 -0.89
N LEU A 703 2.46 43.30 -0.97
CA LEU A 703 1.62 43.03 0.20
C LEU A 703 2.30 42.04 1.16
N ALA A 704 2.99 41.01 0.64
CA ALA A 704 3.76 40.07 1.44
C ALA A 704 4.90 40.77 2.19
N GLU A 705 5.68 41.62 1.50
CA GLU A 705 6.74 42.43 2.11
C GLU A 705 6.20 43.39 3.18
N GLU A 706 5.08 44.08 2.92
CA GLU A 706 4.43 44.98 3.88
C GLU A 706 3.92 44.26 5.13
N LEU A 707 3.42 43.04 4.97
CA LEU A 707 2.85 42.22 6.05
C LEU A 707 3.92 41.43 6.81
N GLY A 708 5.15 41.36 6.30
CA GLY A 708 6.25 40.62 6.91
C GLY A 708 6.09 39.09 6.80
N VAL A 709 5.37 38.62 5.77
CA VAL A 709 5.16 37.19 5.49
C VAL A 709 5.67 36.84 4.09
N GLY A 710 5.91 35.56 3.83
CA GLY A 710 6.25 35.10 2.49
C GLY A 710 5.08 35.16 1.50
N GLU A 711 5.40 35.22 0.20
CA GLU A 711 4.38 35.21 -0.88
C GLU A 711 3.51 33.94 -0.85
N ILE A 712 4.11 32.80 -0.51
CA ILE A 712 3.44 31.50 -0.46
C ILE A 712 2.52 31.43 0.75
N THR A 713 3.03 31.83 1.92
CA THR A 713 2.26 31.97 3.17
C THR A 713 1.09 32.93 2.99
N LEU A 714 1.29 34.07 2.34
CA LEU A 714 0.20 35.01 2.04
C LEU A 714 -0.90 34.36 1.19
N THR A 715 -0.51 33.59 0.18
CA THR A 715 -1.45 32.87 -0.70
C THR A 715 -2.23 31.81 0.09
N ASP A 716 -1.56 31.08 0.98
CA ASP A 716 -2.21 30.10 1.86
C ASP A 716 -3.19 30.77 2.83
N ILE A 717 -2.81 31.90 3.45
CA ILE A 717 -3.69 32.69 4.33
C ILE A 717 -4.95 33.14 3.57
N LEU A 718 -4.79 33.68 2.35
CA LEU A 718 -5.92 34.10 1.51
C LEU A 718 -6.87 32.94 1.19
N SER A 719 -6.31 31.77 0.85
CA SER A 719 -7.10 30.55 0.61
C SER A 719 -7.88 30.11 1.85
N GLU A 720 -7.24 30.14 3.02
CA GLU A 720 -7.87 29.78 4.30
C GLU A 720 -8.95 30.78 4.74
N LEU A 721 -8.80 32.07 4.43
CA LEU A 721 -9.84 33.07 4.67
C LEU A 721 -11.04 32.91 3.72
N GLU A 722 -10.81 32.48 2.48
CA GLU A 722 -11.88 32.24 1.50
C GLU A 722 -12.69 30.98 1.82
N LYS A 723 -12.01 29.91 2.25
CA LYS A 723 -12.64 28.64 2.66
C LYS A 723 -12.07 28.15 3.99
N PRO A 724 -12.48 28.77 5.11
CA PRO A 724 -12.09 28.32 6.44
C PRO A 724 -12.45 26.85 6.66
N SER A 725 -11.59 26.14 7.39
CA SER A 725 -11.82 24.73 7.79
C SER A 725 -12.02 23.77 6.62
N ARG A 726 -11.43 24.05 5.45
CA ARG A 726 -11.51 23.18 4.26
C ARG A 726 -10.98 21.78 4.59
N ASP A 727 -11.83 20.77 4.43
CA ASP A 727 -11.41 19.38 4.53
C ASP A 727 -10.85 18.91 3.16
N PRO A 728 -9.56 18.52 3.08
CA PRO A 728 -8.96 18.03 1.83
C PRO A 728 -9.65 16.78 1.28
N ARG A 729 -10.30 15.98 2.14
CA ARG A 729 -11.00 14.74 1.77
C ARG A 729 -12.23 15.01 0.90
N GLU A 730 -12.80 16.22 0.92
CA GLU A 730 -13.97 16.56 0.09
C GLU A 730 -13.74 16.45 -1.42
N ASN A 731 -12.48 16.49 -1.85
CA ASN A 731 -12.11 16.35 -3.27
C ASN A 731 -11.90 14.89 -3.69
N MET A 732 -11.97 13.94 -2.74
CA MET A 732 -11.80 12.52 -2.99
C MET A 732 -13.13 11.88 -3.42
N PRO A 733 -13.11 10.76 -4.16
CA PRO A 733 -14.32 10.03 -4.53
C PRO A 733 -15.11 9.60 -3.28
N ALA A 734 -16.38 10.00 -3.21
CA ALA A 734 -17.26 9.59 -2.11
C ALA A 734 -17.57 8.08 -2.17
N PRO A 735 -17.78 7.41 -1.02
CA PRO A 735 -18.25 6.03 -1.00
C PRO A 735 -19.53 5.85 -1.82
N ILE A 736 -19.64 4.74 -2.54
CA ILE A 736 -20.84 4.41 -3.31
C ILE A 736 -21.91 3.91 -2.34
N LEU A 737 -22.96 4.71 -2.14
CA LEU A 737 -24.15 4.27 -1.42
C LEU A 737 -25.06 3.49 -2.36
N ARG A 738 -25.37 2.26 -2.01
CA ARG A 738 -26.24 1.38 -2.79
C ARG A 738 -27.64 1.38 -2.21
N SER A 739 -28.62 1.61 -3.08
CA SER A 739 -30.06 1.40 -2.83
C SER A 739 -30.67 0.40 -3.80
N ASP A 740 -30.03 0.20 -4.96
CA ASP A 740 -30.63 -0.47 -6.10
C ASP A 740 -29.89 -1.78 -6.37
N VAL A 741 -30.65 -2.83 -6.61
CA VAL A 741 -30.17 -4.20 -6.77
C VAL A 741 -30.21 -4.51 -8.25
N LEU A 742 -29.05 -4.58 -8.89
CA LEU A 742 -28.92 -5.09 -10.25
C LEU A 742 -28.66 -6.60 -10.15
N ASP A 743 -29.49 -7.41 -10.78
CA ASP A 743 -29.20 -8.84 -10.89
C ASP A 743 -28.23 -9.07 -12.06
N MET A 744 -27.44 -10.15 -12.01
CA MET A 744 -26.52 -10.52 -13.11
C MET A 744 -27.24 -10.65 -14.47
N LYS A 745 -28.55 -10.90 -14.46
CA LYS A 745 -29.40 -11.02 -15.66
C LYS A 745 -29.67 -9.68 -16.35
N ASP A 746 -29.56 -8.57 -15.61
CA ASP A 746 -29.80 -7.23 -16.11
C ASP A 746 -28.57 -6.63 -16.80
N LEU A 747 -27.41 -7.29 -16.66
CA LEU A 747 -26.17 -6.87 -17.28
C LEU A 747 -26.12 -7.19 -18.77
N LYS A 748 -25.80 -6.17 -19.56
CA LYS A 748 -25.57 -6.30 -21.00
C LYS A 748 -24.13 -5.89 -21.34
N PRO A 749 -23.46 -6.61 -22.26
CA PRO A 749 -22.21 -6.14 -22.84
C PRO A 749 -22.32 -4.70 -23.34
N GLY A 750 -21.32 -3.88 -23.05
CA GLY A 750 -21.28 -2.45 -23.35
C GLY A 750 -21.78 -1.52 -22.23
N MET A 751 -22.48 -2.04 -21.21
CA MET A 751 -22.89 -1.23 -20.04
C MET A 751 -21.68 -0.74 -19.27
N VAL A 752 -21.69 0.54 -18.88
CA VAL A 752 -20.68 1.13 -18.00
C VAL A 752 -21.29 1.27 -16.61
N LEU A 753 -20.60 0.72 -15.62
CA LEU A 753 -21.02 0.71 -14.22
C LEU A 753 -19.87 1.21 -13.35
N LYS A 754 -20.20 1.84 -12.24
CA LYS A 754 -19.23 2.09 -11.17
C LYS A 754 -19.11 0.85 -10.31
N GLY A 755 -17.88 0.42 -10.09
CA GLY A 755 -17.58 -0.71 -9.22
C GLY A 755 -16.44 -0.41 -8.27
N THR A 756 -16.34 -1.23 -7.23
CA THR A 756 -15.27 -1.13 -6.23
C THR A 756 -14.32 -2.31 -6.39
N VAL A 757 -13.02 -2.06 -6.50
CA VAL A 757 -12.00 -3.11 -6.57
C VAL A 757 -12.01 -3.88 -5.25
N ARG A 758 -12.41 -5.16 -5.26
CA ARG A 758 -12.41 -6.02 -4.06
C ARG A 758 -11.06 -6.69 -3.84
N ASN A 759 -10.37 -7.05 -4.91
CA ASN A 759 -9.12 -7.78 -4.83
C ASN A 759 -8.23 -7.53 -6.06
N VAL A 760 -6.92 -7.55 -5.87
CA VAL A 760 -5.93 -7.38 -6.93
C VAL A 760 -5.01 -8.60 -6.96
N ILE A 761 -4.76 -9.14 -8.15
CA ILE A 761 -3.97 -10.36 -8.40
C ILE A 761 -3.00 -10.10 -9.56
N ASP A 762 -2.01 -10.98 -9.77
CA ASP A 762 -0.94 -10.76 -10.76
C ASP A 762 -1.44 -10.51 -12.19
N PHE A 763 -2.56 -11.12 -12.57
CA PHE A 763 -3.12 -11.03 -13.93
C PHE A 763 -4.35 -10.11 -14.07
N GLY A 764 -4.74 -9.38 -13.01
CA GLY A 764 -5.88 -8.47 -13.06
C GLY A 764 -6.41 -8.03 -11.70
N CYS A 765 -7.64 -7.54 -11.67
CA CYS A 765 -8.34 -7.22 -10.42
C CYS A 765 -9.82 -7.61 -10.50
N PHE A 766 -10.38 -7.96 -9.35
CA PHE A 766 -11.80 -8.24 -9.19
C PHE A 766 -12.53 -6.98 -8.74
N VAL A 767 -13.56 -6.60 -9.48
CA VAL A 767 -14.36 -5.40 -9.27
C VAL A 767 -15.80 -5.81 -8.98
N ASP A 768 -16.34 -5.27 -7.90
CA ASP A 768 -17.74 -5.42 -7.53
C ASP A 768 -18.58 -4.28 -8.08
N ILE A 769 -19.48 -4.63 -8.99
CA ILE A 769 -20.42 -3.73 -9.65
C ILE A 769 -21.84 -3.78 -9.06
N GLY A 770 -22.03 -4.45 -7.92
CA GLY A 770 -23.33 -4.50 -7.23
C GLY A 770 -24.28 -5.59 -7.72
N VAL A 771 -23.76 -6.67 -8.30
CA VAL A 771 -24.54 -7.82 -8.80
C VAL A 771 -24.24 -9.14 -8.08
N HIS A 772 -23.67 -9.06 -6.88
CA HIS A 772 -23.26 -10.19 -6.03
C HIS A 772 -22.19 -11.14 -6.61
N GLN A 773 -21.73 -10.87 -7.82
CA GLN A 773 -20.67 -11.59 -8.50
C GLN A 773 -19.60 -10.60 -8.94
N ASP A 774 -18.35 -10.85 -8.55
CA ASP A 774 -17.24 -10.00 -8.95
C ASP A 774 -16.94 -10.18 -10.43
N GLY A 775 -16.72 -9.07 -11.12
CA GLY A 775 -16.20 -9.07 -12.47
C GLY A 775 -14.69 -8.97 -12.49
N LEU A 776 -14.05 -9.72 -13.39
CA LEU A 776 -12.60 -9.69 -13.55
C LEU A 776 -12.24 -8.63 -14.60
N VAL A 777 -11.39 -7.68 -14.23
CA VAL A 777 -10.66 -6.82 -15.15
C VAL A 777 -9.26 -7.41 -15.31
N HIS A 778 -8.96 -7.93 -16.50
CA HIS A 778 -7.62 -8.46 -16.80
C HIS A 778 -6.59 -7.32 -16.89
N ILE A 779 -5.31 -7.59 -16.61
CA ILE A 779 -4.23 -6.58 -16.57
C ILE A 779 -4.17 -5.71 -17.83
N SER A 780 -4.40 -6.30 -19.01
CA SER A 780 -4.43 -5.59 -20.30
C SER A 780 -5.61 -4.62 -20.48
N HIS A 781 -6.62 -4.74 -19.63
CA HIS A 781 -7.87 -3.98 -19.65
C HIS A 781 -7.99 -2.95 -18.52
N ILE A 782 -6.92 -2.77 -17.73
CA ILE A 782 -6.84 -1.78 -16.63
C ILE A 782 -6.40 -0.41 -17.18
N THR A 783 -5.25 -0.33 -17.88
CA THR A 783 -4.70 0.95 -18.38
C THR A 783 -4.27 0.88 -19.83
N ASP A 784 -4.26 2.03 -20.53
CA ASP A 784 -3.74 2.13 -21.91
C ASP A 784 -2.22 2.02 -21.99
N ARG A 785 -1.51 2.40 -20.92
CA ARG A 785 -0.08 2.15 -20.75
C ARG A 785 0.18 0.70 -20.38
N PHE A 786 1.37 0.19 -20.71
CA PHE A 786 1.85 -1.10 -20.22
C PHE A 786 2.14 -0.99 -18.71
N ILE A 787 1.57 -1.91 -17.93
CA ILE A 787 1.81 -2.07 -16.49
C ILE A 787 2.33 -3.48 -16.25
N LYS A 788 3.34 -3.62 -15.38
CA LYS A 788 3.91 -4.95 -15.05
C LYS A 788 3.06 -5.68 -14.03
N HIS A 789 2.40 -4.93 -13.14
CA HIS A 789 1.49 -5.45 -12.14
C HIS A 789 0.26 -4.54 -11.95
N PRO A 790 -0.96 -5.09 -11.74
CA PRO A 790 -2.17 -4.30 -11.52
C PRO A 790 -2.12 -3.30 -10.36
N LEU A 791 -1.36 -3.60 -9.29
CA LEU A 791 -1.14 -2.69 -8.15
C LEU A 791 -0.47 -1.36 -8.52
N GLU A 792 0.14 -1.25 -9.70
CA GLU A 792 0.68 0.02 -10.19
C GLU A 792 -0.42 0.99 -10.66
N ALA A 793 -1.64 0.50 -10.86
CA ALA A 793 -2.75 1.24 -11.45
C ALA A 793 -3.99 1.28 -10.56
N VAL A 794 -4.24 0.23 -9.78
CA VAL A 794 -5.44 0.11 -8.93
C VAL A 794 -5.12 -0.55 -7.59
N SER A 795 -5.82 -0.09 -6.57
CA SER A 795 -5.75 -0.59 -5.20
C SER A 795 -7.08 -1.17 -4.74
N VAL A 796 -7.03 -2.04 -3.73
CA VAL A 796 -8.25 -2.58 -3.12
C VAL A 796 -9.04 -1.44 -2.46
N GLY A 797 -10.32 -1.34 -2.79
CA GLY A 797 -11.20 -0.25 -2.38
C GLY A 797 -11.38 0.85 -3.42
N ASP A 798 -10.58 0.88 -4.49
CA ASP A 798 -10.72 1.89 -5.53
C ASP A 798 -12.08 1.83 -6.21
N ILE A 799 -12.68 3.00 -6.40
CA ILE A 799 -13.90 3.17 -7.19
C ILE A 799 -13.50 3.42 -8.64
N VAL A 800 -13.88 2.49 -9.52
CA VAL A 800 -13.50 2.46 -10.92
C VAL A 800 -14.74 2.43 -11.81
N ASP A 801 -14.66 3.14 -12.94
CA ASP A 801 -15.63 2.99 -14.02
C ASP A 801 -15.24 1.76 -14.84
N VAL A 802 -16.16 0.79 -14.94
CA VAL A 802 -15.93 -0.47 -15.65
C VAL A 802 -17.02 -0.72 -16.68
N GLN A 803 -16.59 -1.10 -17.88
CA GLN A 803 -17.47 -1.54 -18.96
C GLN A 803 -17.59 -3.06 -18.95
N VAL A 804 -18.81 -3.56 -19.03
CA VAL A 804 -19.11 -4.98 -19.18
C VAL A 804 -18.70 -5.44 -20.57
N LEU A 805 -17.70 -6.33 -20.66
CA LEU A 805 -17.28 -6.94 -21.92
C LEU A 805 -18.13 -8.17 -22.23
N ASP A 806 -18.31 -9.05 -21.24
CA ASP A 806 -19.04 -10.31 -21.43
C ASP A 806 -19.64 -10.79 -20.10
N VAL A 807 -20.80 -11.44 -20.17
CA VAL A 807 -21.55 -11.98 -19.03
C VAL A 807 -21.91 -13.45 -19.29
N GLU A 808 -21.22 -14.38 -18.63
CA GLU A 808 -21.49 -15.81 -18.70
C GLU A 808 -22.32 -16.25 -17.49
N VAL A 809 -23.65 -16.24 -17.63
CA VAL A 809 -24.60 -16.56 -16.55
C VAL A 809 -24.39 -17.99 -16.01
N ASP A 810 -24.19 -18.97 -16.90
CA ASP A 810 -24.01 -20.38 -16.51
C ASP A 810 -22.76 -20.62 -15.66
N LYS A 811 -21.70 -19.85 -15.91
CA LYS A 811 -20.41 -19.97 -15.19
C LYS A 811 -20.26 -18.94 -14.08
N LYS A 812 -21.26 -18.09 -13.85
CA LYS A 812 -21.20 -16.96 -12.91
C LYS A 812 -19.95 -16.09 -13.12
N ARG A 813 -19.61 -15.80 -14.38
CA ARG A 813 -18.42 -14.99 -14.73
C ARG A 813 -18.83 -13.71 -15.42
N ILE A 814 -18.22 -12.61 -14.99
CA ILE A 814 -18.38 -11.28 -15.60
C ILE A 814 -16.98 -10.82 -16.01
N SER A 815 -16.82 -10.48 -17.28
CA SER A 815 -15.58 -9.91 -17.80
C SER A 815 -15.76 -8.41 -17.93
N LEU A 816 -14.86 -7.64 -17.32
CA LEU A 816 -14.93 -6.20 -17.24
C LEU A 816 -13.69 -5.55 -17.88
N SER A 817 -13.82 -4.30 -18.28
CA SER A 817 -12.69 -3.46 -18.69
C SER A 817 -12.81 -2.06 -18.10
N MET A 818 -11.69 -1.50 -17.61
CA MET A 818 -11.61 -0.09 -17.25
C MET A 818 -11.37 0.81 -18.47
N LYS A 819 -11.07 0.21 -19.63
CA LYS A 819 -10.99 0.90 -20.93
C LYS A 819 -12.38 1.04 -21.52
N ILE A 820 -12.96 2.22 -21.36
CA ILE A 820 -14.29 2.51 -21.89
C ILE A 820 -14.22 2.68 -23.41
N ARG A 821 -14.83 1.75 -24.14
CA ARG A 821 -14.94 1.75 -25.61
C ARG A 821 -16.39 2.00 -26.05
N ASP A 822 -16.62 2.18 -27.35
CA ASP A 822 -17.98 2.32 -27.89
C ASP A 822 -18.82 1.06 -27.56
N ALA A 823 -19.96 1.27 -26.88
CA ALA A 823 -20.84 0.21 -26.43
C ALA A 823 -21.36 -0.68 -27.58
N ALA A 824 -21.56 -0.12 -28.78
CA ALA A 824 -22.01 -0.89 -29.94
C ALA A 824 -20.93 -1.84 -30.47
N GLN A 825 -19.66 -1.42 -30.42
CA GLN A 825 -18.52 -2.24 -30.83
C GLN A 825 -18.29 -3.38 -29.82
N VAL A 826 -18.35 -3.09 -28.53
CA VAL A 826 -18.15 -4.10 -27.46
C VAL A 826 -19.25 -5.16 -27.51
N ALA A 827 -20.51 -4.77 -27.73
CA ALA A 827 -21.61 -5.71 -27.86
C ALA A 827 -21.43 -6.63 -29.08
N ALA A 828 -21.01 -6.09 -30.24
CA ALA A 828 -20.74 -6.87 -31.44
C ALA A 828 -19.54 -7.83 -31.27
N GLU A 829 -18.45 -7.38 -30.61
CA GLU A 829 -17.29 -8.22 -30.29
C GLU A 829 -17.66 -9.38 -29.36
N ALA A 830 -18.47 -9.12 -28.32
CA ALA A 830 -18.92 -10.13 -27.38
C ALA A 830 -19.79 -11.20 -28.08
N GLU A 831 -20.70 -10.78 -28.96
CA GLU A 831 -21.55 -11.69 -29.73
C GLU A 831 -20.72 -12.56 -30.70
N ALA A 832 -19.74 -11.97 -31.39
CA ALA A 832 -18.81 -12.70 -32.23
C ALA A 832 -17.94 -13.71 -31.44
N GLN A 833 -17.44 -13.33 -30.27
CA GLN A 833 -16.66 -14.22 -29.39
C GLN A 833 -17.50 -15.36 -28.83
N ARG A 834 -18.77 -15.13 -28.49
CA ARG A 834 -19.71 -16.18 -28.07
C ARG A 834 -20.01 -17.16 -29.19
N ALA A 835 -20.22 -16.66 -30.41
CA ALA A 835 -20.40 -17.50 -31.59
C ALA A 835 -19.16 -18.39 -31.87
N ALA A 836 -17.96 -17.82 -31.78
CA ALA A 836 -16.71 -18.55 -31.96
C ALA A 836 -16.46 -19.61 -30.87
N ARG A 837 -16.71 -19.29 -29.59
CA ARG A 837 -16.62 -20.25 -28.48
C ARG A 837 -17.66 -21.37 -28.60
N GLY A 838 -18.88 -21.04 -29.03
CA GLY A 838 -19.92 -22.02 -29.35
C GLY A 838 -19.47 -23.03 -30.40
N ALA A 839 -18.86 -22.55 -31.49
CA ALA A 839 -18.29 -23.39 -32.54
C ALA A 839 -17.11 -24.26 -32.03
N GLN A 840 -16.21 -23.70 -31.21
CA GLN A 840 -15.08 -24.45 -30.64
C GLN A 840 -15.51 -25.50 -29.61
N ASN A 841 -16.50 -25.20 -28.76
CA ASN A 841 -17.03 -26.16 -27.80
C ASN A 841 -17.83 -27.27 -28.49
N ALA A 842 -18.56 -26.95 -29.56
CA ALA A 842 -19.20 -27.95 -30.41
C ALA A 842 -18.15 -28.86 -31.10
N ALA A 843 -17.04 -28.29 -31.58
CA ALA A 843 -15.93 -29.06 -32.15
C ALA A 843 -15.21 -29.94 -31.12
N LYS A 844 -14.97 -29.44 -29.89
CA LYS A 844 -14.41 -30.23 -28.78
C LYS A 844 -15.36 -31.34 -28.32
N ALA A 845 -16.66 -31.08 -28.24
CA ALA A 845 -17.66 -32.08 -27.90
C ALA A 845 -17.79 -33.15 -29.00
N ALA A 846 -17.67 -32.77 -30.28
CA ALA A 846 -17.63 -33.69 -31.40
C ALA A 846 -16.34 -34.54 -31.40
N GLN A 847 -15.18 -33.96 -31.09
CA GLN A 847 -13.91 -34.68 -30.93
C GLN A 847 -13.90 -35.62 -29.71
N ALA A 848 -14.53 -35.22 -28.59
CA ALA A 848 -14.68 -36.08 -27.42
C ALA A 848 -15.59 -37.28 -27.71
N LYS A 849 -16.71 -37.06 -28.42
CA LYS A 849 -17.57 -38.14 -28.91
C LYS A 849 -16.88 -39.05 -29.93
N ALA A 850 -16.10 -38.49 -30.86
CA ALA A 850 -15.32 -39.25 -31.82
C ALA A 850 -14.23 -40.11 -31.13
N LYS A 851 -13.54 -39.57 -30.11
CA LYS A 851 -12.59 -40.34 -29.29
C LYS A 851 -13.25 -41.45 -28.47
N ASP A 852 -14.44 -41.21 -27.92
CA ASP A 852 -15.21 -42.24 -27.21
C ASP A 852 -15.76 -43.32 -28.15
N GLU A 853 -16.14 -42.97 -29.38
CA GLU A 853 -16.54 -43.92 -30.42
C GLU A 853 -15.34 -44.70 -30.96
N GLU A 854 -14.17 -44.07 -31.13
CA GLU A 854 -12.92 -44.70 -31.54
C GLU A 854 -12.39 -45.65 -30.45
N ALA A 855 -12.51 -45.29 -29.17
CA ALA A 855 -12.22 -46.15 -28.02
C ALA A 855 -13.19 -47.34 -27.89
N LYS A 856 -14.45 -47.15 -28.28
CA LYS A 856 -15.44 -48.24 -28.38
C LYS A 856 -15.19 -49.14 -29.61
N ALA A 857 -14.75 -48.57 -30.73
CA ALA A 857 -14.42 -49.30 -31.95
C ALA A 857 -13.15 -50.14 -31.81
N THR A 858 -12.11 -49.62 -31.15
CA THR A 858 -10.89 -50.39 -30.81
C THR A 858 -11.19 -51.53 -29.83
N LYS A 859 -12.05 -51.32 -28.83
CA LYS A 859 -12.55 -52.39 -27.95
C LYS A 859 -13.41 -53.44 -28.68
N LYS A 860 -14.11 -53.06 -29.75
CA LYS A 860 -14.96 -53.97 -30.55
C LYS A 860 -14.13 -54.75 -31.59
N ALA A 861 -13.10 -54.13 -32.17
CA ALA A 861 -12.14 -54.78 -33.08
C ALA A 861 -11.24 -55.79 -32.34
N ALA A 862 -10.81 -55.47 -31.11
CA ALA A 862 -10.08 -56.41 -30.25
C ALA A 862 -10.91 -57.65 -29.84
N LYS A 863 -12.25 -57.57 -29.93
CA LYS A 863 -13.17 -58.67 -29.60
C LYS A 863 -13.60 -59.50 -30.82
N ALA A 864 -13.32 -59.04 -32.04
CA ALA A 864 -13.70 -59.71 -33.28
C ALA A 864 -12.58 -60.54 -33.93
N ALA A 865 -11.32 -60.38 -33.49
CA ALA A 865 -10.22 -61.25 -33.91
C ALA A 865 -10.05 -62.39 -32.90
N SER A 866 -10.67 -63.54 -33.18
CA SER A 866 -10.25 -64.83 -32.62
C SER A 866 -10.00 -65.80 -33.77
N PRO A 867 -8.83 -66.43 -33.89
CA PRO A 867 -8.69 -67.62 -34.71
C PRO A 867 -9.01 -68.85 -33.85
N VAL A 868 -9.97 -69.63 -34.30
CA VAL A 868 -10.31 -70.95 -33.75
C VAL A 868 -9.37 -72.01 -34.33
N LYS A 869 -8.70 -72.71 -33.41
CA LYS A 869 -8.22 -74.11 -33.40
C LYS A 869 -7.24 -74.60 -34.48
N ARG A 870 -6.12 -75.15 -33.97
CA ARG A 870 -5.69 -76.57 -34.17
C ARG A 870 -4.83 -76.99 -32.97
N THR A 871 -5.35 -77.84 -32.09
CA THR A 871 -5.02 -79.29 -31.96
C THR A 871 -3.54 -79.56 -31.67
N VAL A 872 -3.23 -80.12 -30.49
CA VAL A 872 -2.40 -81.33 -30.23
C VAL A 872 -2.10 -81.45 -28.72
N THR A 873 -1.87 -82.70 -28.33
CA THR A 873 -1.93 -83.43 -27.06
C THR A 873 -0.77 -83.28 -26.05
N LYS A 874 -1.10 -83.61 -24.80
CA LYS A 874 -0.30 -84.15 -23.65
C LYS A 874 1.18 -84.54 -23.86
N LYS A 875 2.05 -84.12 -22.91
CA LYS A 875 2.77 -84.92 -21.87
C LYS A 875 3.59 -83.97 -20.96
N ALA A 876 3.41 -84.01 -19.63
CA ALA A 876 4.28 -84.62 -18.59
C ALA A 876 5.66 -83.91 -18.47
N THR A 877 6.18 -83.44 -17.33
CA THR A 877 6.21 -83.94 -15.94
C THR A 877 6.67 -82.82 -14.98
N VAL A 878 6.16 -82.79 -13.74
CA VAL A 878 6.89 -82.23 -12.58
C VAL A 878 6.81 -83.27 -11.45
N ALA A 879 7.95 -83.53 -10.80
CA ALA A 879 8.07 -84.42 -9.65
C ALA A 879 7.62 -83.71 -8.34
N LYS A 880 6.79 -84.44 -7.56
CA LYS A 880 6.77 -84.68 -6.09
C LYS A 880 7.24 -83.57 -5.11
N ALA A 881 6.70 -83.42 -3.89
CA ALA A 881 5.74 -84.20 -3.06
C ALA A 881 5.16 -83.27 -1.95
N GLU A 882 3.85 -83.31 -1.69
CA GLU A 882 3.18 -83.77 -0.43
C GLU A 882 2.99 -82.68 0.66
N GLY A 883 1.84 -82.51 1.32
CA GLY A 883 0.60 -83.28 1.32
C GLY A 883 -0.60 -82.62 2.06
N ALA A 884 -1.78 -83.23 1.81
CA ALA A 884 -3.06 -83.28 2.57
C ALA A 884 -3.79 -81.98 2.99
N LYS A 885 -4.87 -81.54 2.30
CA LYS A 885 -6.31 -81.95 2.32
C LYS A 885 -7.14 -81.49 3.55
N LYS A 886 -8.06 -80.52 3.31
CA LYS A 886 -9.57 -80.57 3.34
C LYS A 886 -10.19 -80.56 4.76
N ALA A 887 -11.22 -79.76 5.10
CA ALA A 887 -12.60 -79.74 4.58
C ALA A 887 -13.40 -78.56 5.22
N THR A 888 -14.15 -77.73 4.45
CA THR A 888 -15.64 -77.67 4.27
C THR A 888 -16.42 -77.13 5.51
N VAL A 889 -17.34 -76.14 5.46
CA VAL A 889 -18.77 -76.13 4.99
C VAL A 889 -19.33 -74.69 5.13
N THR A 890 -19.63 -73.94 4.06
CA THR A 890 -20.94 -73.49 3.49
C THR A 890 -22.13 -73.02 4.38
N LYS A 891 -22.63 -71.80 4.06
CA LYS A 891 -24.04 -71.29 4.00
C LYS A 891 -24.85 -71.21 5.33
N THR A 892 -25.79 -70.27 5.58
CA THR A 892 -26.84 -69.66 4.73
C THR A 892 -27.50 -68.43 5.41
N GLU A 893 -28.31 -67.73 4.61
CA GLU A 893 -29.24 -66.60 4.78
C GLU A 893 -30.17 -66.54 6.01
N GLY A 894 -30.74 -65.34 6.28
CA GLY A 894 -32.02 -65.17 6.98
C GLY A 894 -32.26 -63.83 7.69
N SER A 895 -33.20 -63.03 7.19
CA SER A 895 -33.64 -61.71 7.69
C SER A 895 -34.40 -61.72 9.03
N LYS A 896 -34.37 -60.61 9.81
CA LYS A 896 -35.51 -59.66 9.99
C LYS A 896 -35.37 -58.70 11.21
N THR A 897 -35.73 -57.45 10.91
CA THR A 897 -36.44 -56.42 11.72
C THR A 897 -35.74 -55.63 12.83
N ALA A 898 -36.20 -54.37 12.87
CA ALA A 898 -35.69 -53.22 13.59
C ALA A 898 -36.55 -52.87 14.83
N THR A 899 -36.15 -51.75 15.43
CA THR A 899 -36.89 -50.78 16.28
C THR A 899 -36.99 -50.95 17.80
N SER A 900 -36.26 -50.03 18.46
CA SER A 900 -36.70 -49.02 19.46
C SER A 900 -36.73 -49.29 20.98
N SER A 901 -36.23 -48.24 21.68
CA SER A 901 -36.67 -47.59 22.93
C SER A 901 -36.22 -48.09 24.32
N ALA A 902 -35.37 -47.27 24.95
CA ALA A 902 -35.60 -46.45 26.16
C ALA A 902 -35.41 -46.99 27.61
N THR A 903 -34.62 -46.19 28.35
CA THR A 903 -34.74 -45.69 29.76
C THR A 903 -34.23 -46.46 30.98
N VAL A 904 -33.90 -45.62 32.00
CA VAL A 904 -33.67 -45.83 33.47
C VAL A 904 -32.18 -45.91 33.87
N SER A 905 -31.61 -45.30 34.93
CA SER A 905 -31.84 -44.13 35.81
C SER A 905 -30.65 -44.02 36.81
N SER A 906 -30.60 -42.93 37.57
CA SER A 906 -29.64 -42.43 38.59
C SER A 906 -29.44 -43.20 39.92
N SER A 907 -28.32 -42.94 40.62
CA SER A 907 -28.13 -42.72 42.09
C SER A 907 -26.62 -42.80 42.45
N ALA A 908 -26.04 -42.34 43.56
CA ALA A 908 -26.21 -41.24 44.53
C ALA A 908 -24.97 -41.30 45.47
N ASP A 909 -24.53 -40.12 45.96
CA ASP A 909 -23.77 -39.81 47.20
C ASP A 909 -22.50 -40.55 47.68
N GLY A 910 -21.52 -39.73 48.09
CA GLY A 910 -20.43 -40.07 49.01
C GLY A 910 -19.49 -38.88 49.28
N ALA A 911 -19.54 -38.30 50.48
CA ALA A 911 -18.88 -37.04 50.88
C ALA A 911 -17.55 -37.21 51.67
N ALA A 912 -16.55 -36.36 51.32
CA ALA A 912 -15.48 -35.70 52.13
C ALA A 912 -14.44 -36.52 52.96
N PRO A 913 -13.29 -35.96 53.45
CA PRO A 913 -12.78 -34.57 53.36
C PRO A 913 -11.28 -34.36 53.00
N VAL A 914 -11.01 -33.15 52.45
CA VAL A 914 -9.93 -32.18 52.74
C VAL A 914 -8.49 -32.67 53.07
N LYS A 915 -7.52 -32.23 52.25
CA LYS A 915 -6.25 -31.62 52.71
C LYS A 915 -5.69 -30.64 51.66
N LYS A 916 -5.72 -29.35 52.00
CA LYS A 916 -5.02 -28.25 51.30
C LYS A 916 -3.52 -28.35 51.59
N PHE A 917 -2.68 -28.29 50.56
CA PHE A 917 -1.36 -27.66 50.66
C PHE A 917 -1.06 -26.85 49.40
N LYS A 918 -0.74 -25.57 49.63
CA LYS A 918 -0.36 -24.56 48.66
C LYS A 918 0.99 -24.93 48.01
N LYS A 919 1.08 -24.84 46.69
CA LYS A 919 2.35 -24.52 46.01
C LYS A 919 2.10 -23.62 44.80
N LYS A 920 2.95 -22.58 44.73
CA LYS A 920 3.09 -21.62 43.64
C LYS A 920 3.16 -22.36 42.29
N GLY A 921 2.31 -21.96 41.34
CA GLY A 921 2.33 -22.43 39.97
C GLY A 921 2.33 -21.22 39.03
N ILE A 922 3.51 -20.93 38.46
CA ILE A 922 3.63 -20.22 37.20
C ILE A 922 3.00 -21.14 36.15
N VAL A 923 1.95 -20.68 35.46
CA VAL A 923 1.35 -21.41 34.34
C VAL A 923 1.88 -20.76 33.06
N ILE A 924 2.76 -21.49 32.37
CA ILE A 924 3.14 -21.21 30.99
C ILE A 924 2.04 -21.81 30.12
N PHE A 925 1.22 -20.97 29.48
CA PHE A 925 0.30 -21.42 28.45
C PHE A 925 1.09 -21.67 27.17
N LYS A 926 1.10 -22.93 26.73
CA LYS A 926 1.52 -23.34 25.39
C LYS A 926 0.32 -23.09 24.46
N GLY A 927 0.26 -21.89 23.88
CA GLY A 927 -0.74 -21.55 22.88
C GLY A 927 -0.38 -22.18 21.54
N ASN A 928 -1.28 -22.99 20.99
CA ASN A 928 -1.27 -23.36 19.58
C ASN A 928 -1.54 -22.08 18.77
N ALA A 929 -0.66 -21.80 17.82
CA ALA A 929 -0.94 -20.84 16.76
C ALA A 929 -2.04 -21.42 15.85
N ASN A 930 -2.99 -20.58 15.47
CA ASN A 930 -4.25 -20.84 14.77
C ASN A 930 -5.46 -21.07 15.70
N ASP A 931 -5.99 -19.96 16.23
CA ASP A 931 -7.39 -19.57 16.11
C ASP A 931 -7.56 -18.09 16.46
#